data_AF-A0A835M1C1-F1
#
_entry.id   AF-A0A835M1C1-F1
#
_cell.length_a   1.000
_cell.length_b   1.000
_cell.length_c   1.000
_cell.angle_alpha   90.00
_cell.angle_beta   90.00
_cell.angle_gamma   90.00
#
_symmetry.space_group_name_H-M   'P 1'
#
loop_
_entity.id
_entity.type
_entity.pdbx_description
1 polymer ?
#
loop_
_entity_poly.entity_id
_entity_poly.type
_entity_poly.pdbx_seq_one_letter_code
_entity_poly.pdbx_strand_id
1 'polypeptide(L)'
;MEQQGLGTPLLESYKKKSWTRILWLLFAVLIFTIPGLVVYINSDPWRQGNVNTNNHKYRKEREVKDVVESEHGVVAADDGRCSEIGASTLRQGGHAVDAAVATALCLGVVNPMSSGIGGGGFMIVRSSSSQTAQAFDLRETAPLAATKDMYAKNPKAKYLGALSMGVPGEIAGLHEAWLKYGKLAWRTLCQPAIALARDGFVVTPYFASAIKKSGDMILTDLGLRQVLAPNGELLQKGDTCYNIELACTLEAIAEYGPQAFYNGTVGENFVKDVREAGGILTMEDLRSYKVEVMDAMAVDVMSYTILGMPPPSSGTVGLSLVNDSPHLNCVLVNLLPTACRLAADKESCFCLHSKKSVTNILNGYGTHDTVMNILDSYGTPDAVKGPLGLHRLIEALKHMFAIRMNLGDPDFINEASYVSDMLSPSFAKELREKIFDNTTFPSEYYMSRWSQLKDHGTSHFCIVDAERNAVSMTTTVNYAFGAKVLSPSTGIVLNNEMDDFSTPTEKSKDKLPPAPSNYIEPNKRPLSSMTPLIILKDDQLAGVIGGSGGMKIVPAVIQVFLNYYFLGMDPLAAVQHPRVYHELIPNVVLYENWTLIDGDHIELSLGKRLFLMERGHELKGEAAGAICQLVVQTIHTPNNTVEENKIGTRKQVFQGMLTAVSDPRKGPDVDDNEVSLSSFVEDLKPENENKSNNEPEEEEGKTRKFWSKAYSGGGGENLRNNNKAGELGMKMKKKGKSKTHWVCSNCGESFGQWWGGCRHCDAIGTLKVFTEDEDFASKLTGFGSEKGAGSWFHQNRGDMLPQRLTDVNKGINQMTWRIPLDGLFGSEVGRVLGGGLVPGSLVLVGGDPGVGKSTFLLQLAAMIAEGSNSGRAGPAIYVSGEESVEQIGNRADRMRIGTEDLFLYSNTDIEDILEKIQVLSPRVLIIDSIQTVYMKGVTGSPGGLVQVKECTSSLLRFAKKTNIPVLLIGHVTKTGDIAGPRVLEHIVDVVLYMEGEKYSAHRFLRSVKNRFGSTDEEGLQAVSNPSDIFLSEQHSDSAVLAGHAVAVIIDGSRSFLLEIQALCLSDSSVARQFNGVQHNRAEMIIAAIFVNVVSGVKLQETAGDLAIAAAVCSSFLDVPIPNDVAFIGEIGLAGELRPVPRMEKRVNALVKLGYKKCVVPQSTEKSLATLDLDGMMVLGCKNLKEHRSTLPAFFNRKPSS
;
A
#
# COMPACT_ATOMS: atom_id res chain seq x y z
N MET A 1 20.54 19.26 62.73
CA MET A 1 20.17 19.78 64.07
C MET A 1 19.36 21.05 63.88
N GLU A 2 18.68 21.48 64.93
CA GLU A 2 17.53 22.38 64.88
C GLU A 2 17.83 23.86 65.16
N GLN A 3 16.99 24.74 64.59
CA GLN A 3 16.60 26.06 65.13
C GLN A 3 17.77 27.08 65.30
N GLN A 4 17.59 28.37 65.62
CA GLN A 4 16.44 29.17 66.09
C GLN A 4 16.26 30.46 65.24
N GLY A 5 15.22 31.26 65.51
CA GLY A 5 14.90 32.48 64.76
C GLY A 5 14.74 33.74 65.64
N LEU A 6 13.91 34.69 65.17
CA LEU A 6 13.44 35.91 65.87
C LEU A 6 14.46 37.04 66.14
N GLY A 7 14.64 37.92 65.14
CA GLY A 7 14.00 39.25 65.17
C GLY A 7 14.62 40.42 65.96
N THR A 8 15.01 41.47 65.21
CA THR A 8 15.00 42.92 65.57
C THR A 8 16.03 43.47 66.58
N PRO A 9 16.36 44.78 66.58
CA PRO A 9 16.47 45.72 65.45
C PRO A 9 17.71 46.66 65.45
N LEU A 10 17.90 47.37 64.33
CA LEU A 10 18.47 48.74 64.17
C LEU A 10 19.68 49.24 65.02
N LEU A 11 20.80 49.47 64.32
CA LEU A 11 21.77 50.55 64.54
C LEU A 11 22.31 50.94 63.14
N GLU A 12 21.70 51.87 62.41
CA GLU A 12 21.83 53.33 62.53
C GLU A 12 23.27 53.87 62.38
N SER A 13 23.66 54.21 61.13
CA SER A 13 24.71 55.20 60.85
C SER A 13 24.43 55.99 59.56
N TYR A 14 23.57 56.99 59.74
CA TYR A 14 23.55 58.31 59.09
C TYR A 14 24.15 58.54 57.69
N LYS A 15 23.23 58.65 56.72
CA LYS A 15 22.98 59.89 55.94
C LYS A 15 23.97 61.08 56.15
N LYS A 16 24.85 61.34 55.17
CA LYS A 16 25.06 62.65 54.46
C LYS A 16 26.41 62.68 53.69
N LYS A 17 26.41 62.28 52.40
CA LYS A 17 27.28 62.76 51.28
C LYS A 17 27.27 61.76 50.09
N SER A 18 26.29 61.87 49.18
CA SER A 18 26.40 61.30 47.82
C SER A 18 25.40 61.85 46.78
N TRP A 19 24.40 62.64 47.20
CA TRP A 19 23.39 63.20 46.29
C TRP A 19 23.98 64.09 45.16
N THR A 20 25.13 64.72 45.38
CA THR A 20 25.86 65.47 44.34
C THR A 20 26.51 64.57 43.26
N ARG A 21 26.82 63.30 43.54
CA ARG A 21 27.31 62.36 42.53
C ARG A 21 26.17 61.78 41.67
N ILE A 22 25.01 61.55 42.28
CA ILE A 22 23.81 61.07 41.58
C ILE A 22 23.30 62.15 40.61
N LEU A 23 23.30 63.42 41.02
CA LEU A 23 22.92 64.54 40.14
C LEU A 23 23.83 64.68 38.90
N TRP A 24 25.14 64.48 39.04
CA TRP A 24 26.07 64.53 37.89
C TRP A 24 25.86 63.37 36.90
N LEU A 25 25.55 62.16 37.39
CA LEU A 25 25.21 61.02 36.54
C LEU A 25 23.91 61.23 35.76
N LEU A 26 22.87 61.77 36.42
CA LEU A 26 21.60 62.08 35.76
C LEU A 26 21.73 63.18 34.69
N PHE A 27 22.60 64.18 34.91
CA PHE A 27 22.83 65.24 33.93
C PHE A 27 23.55 64.74 32.66
N ALA A 28 24.45 63.77 32.80
CA ALA A 28 25.15 63.16 31.65
C ALA A 28 24.20 62.36 30.74
N VAL A 29 23.24 61.62 31.29
CA VAL A 29 22.26 60.83 30.52
C VAL A 29 21.28 61.73 29.75
N LEU A 30 20.96 62.91 30.30
CA LEU A 30 20.04 63.87 29.68
C LEU A 30 20.63 64.56 28.42
N ILE A 31 21.95 64.73 28.34
CA ILE A 31 22.60 65.41 27.20
C ILE A 31 22.60 64.52 25.94
N PHE A 32 22.76 63.19 26.08
CA PHE A 32 22.82 62.27 24.93
C PHE A 32 21.45 61.78 24.44
N THR A 33 20.38 61.93 25.22
CA THR A 33 19.04 61.39 24.88
C THR A 33 18.15 62.36 24.10
N ILE A 34 18.34 63.68 24.26
CA ILE A 34 17.48 64.70 23.63
C ILE A 34 17.55 64.74 22.09
N PRO A 35 18.71 64.63 21.40
CA PRO A 35 18.77 64.71 19.94
C PRO A 35 17.98 63.60 19.21
N GLY A 36 17.91 62.39 19.79
CA GLY A 36 17.23 61.25 19.17
C GLY A 36 15.69 61.36 19.21
N LEU A 37 15.13 62.03 20.21
CA LEU A 37 13.67 62.06 20.41
C LEU A 37 12.95 63.01 19.45
N VAL A 38 13.64 64.02 18.90
CA VAL A 38 13.05 65.01 17.98
C VAL A 38 12.71 64.41 16.61
N VAL A 39 13.42 63.36 16.19
CA VAL A 39 13.13 62.62 14.94
C VAL A 39 11.88 61.74 15.09
N TYR A 40 11.55 61.31 16.31
CA TYR A 40 10.52 60.29 16.56
C TYR A 40 9.08 60.83 16.65
N ILE A 41 8.90 62.15 16.82
CA ILE A 41 7.59 62.75 17.16
C ILE A 41 6.83 63.34 15.95
N ASN A 42 7.49 63.50 14.79
CA ASN A 42 6.92 64.18 13.61
C ASN A 42 6.49 63.25 12.46
N SER A 43 5.63 62.26 12.70
CA SER A 43 4.53 61.87 11.78
C SER A 43 3.70 60.66 12.26
N ASP A 44 2.63 60.92 13.00
CA ASP A 44 1.34 60.23 12.83
C ASP A 44 0.49 61.16 11.92
N PRO A 45 -0.39 60.68 11.01
CA PRO A 45 -1.67 60.12 11.46
C PRO A 45 -2.31 59.03 10.56
N TRP A 46 -3.29 58.32 11.13
CA TRP A 46 -4.31 57.58 10.36
C TRP A 46 -5.29 58.52 9.61
N ARG A 47 -5.38 58.43 8.27
CA ARG A 47 -6.64 58.20 7.51
C ARG A 47 -6.51 58.27 5.97
N GLN A 48 -7.12 57.26 5.32
CA GLN A 48 -7.85 57.28 4.03
C GLN A 48 -7.41 58.25 2.89
N GLY A 49 -6.97 57.70 1.76
CA GLY A 49 -6.95 58.41 0.47
C GLY A 49 -6.34 57.61 -0.69
N ASN A 50 -7.14 57.31 -1.71
CA ASN A 50 -6.81 56.77 -3.05
C ASN A 50 -5.33 56.46 -3.37
N VAL A 51 -4.99 55.17 -3.42
CA VAL A 51 -3.79 54.70 -4.13
C VAL A 51 -4.01 54.85 -5.63
N ASN A 52 -3.16 55.60 -6.34
CA ASN A 52 -3.07 55.46 -7.79
C ASN A 52 -1.69 55.85 -8.36
N THR A 53 -1.06 54.88 -9.02
CA THR A 53 0.05 55.01 -10.01
C THR A 53 1.41 55.62 -9.60
N ASN A 54 2.47 55.04 -10.18
CA ASN A 54 3.81 55.62 -10.41
C ASN A 54 4.85 55.61 -9.28
N ASN A 55 5.07 54.46 -8.65
CA ASN A 55 6.41 54.09 -8.14
C ASN A 55 6.83 52.64 -8.47
N HIS A 56 6.21 52.01 -9.50
CA HIS A 56 6.67 50.74 -10.06
C HIS A 56 7.78 50.95 -11.10
N LYS A 57 9.04 50.98 -10.65
CA LYS A 57 10.25 50.56 -11.39
C LYS A 57 11.46 50.60 -10.44
N TYR A 58 12.42 49.70 -10.66
CA TYR A 58 13.67 49.57 -9.88
C TYR A 58 13.57 49.04 -8.43
N ARG A 59 12.60 48.17 -8.14
CA ARG A 59 12.89 46.96 -7.35
C ARG A 59 12.68 45.77 -8.29
N LYS A 60 13.77 45.21 -8.83
CA LYS A 60 13.71 44.01 -9.67
C LYS A 60 13.40 42.83 -8.74
N GLU A 61 12.37 42.04 -9.03
CA GLU A 61 12.14 40.82 -8.27
C GLU A 61 13.39 39.92 -8.29
N ARG A 62 13.73 39.37 -7.11
CA ARG A 62 14.39 38.07 -7.02
C ARG A 62 13.27 37.08 -6.76
N GLU A 63 13.13 36.08 -7.63
CA GLU A 63 12.26 34.95 -7.35
C GLU A 63 12.77 34.20 -6.11
N VAL A 64 11.84 33.68 -5.31
CA VAL A 64 12.17 32.95 -4.08
C VAL A 64 12.48 31.51 -4.49
N LYS A 65 13.77 31.19 -4.60
CA LYS A 65 14.30 29.92 -5.17
C LYS A 65 13.84 28.62 -4.49
N ASP A 66 13.20 28.74 -3.33
CA ASP A 66 12.81 27.61 -2.47
C ASP A 66 11.35 27.16 -2.65
N VAL A 67 10.57 27.86 -3.49
CA VAL A 67 9.12 27.64 -3.70
C VAL A 67 8.80 27.50 -5.19
N VAL A 68 8.00 26.50 -5.54
CA VAL A 68 7.70 26.12 -6.93
C VAL A 68 6.24 25.73 -7.10
N GLU A 69 5.55 26.33 -8.06
CA GLU A 69 4.12 26.11 -8.32
C GLU A 69 3.87 25.50 -9.71
N SER A 70 3.15 24.37 -9.79
CA SER A 70 2.77 23.77 -11.07
C SER A 70 1.41 23.07 -11.01
N GLU A 71 0.64 23.15 -12.09
CA GLU A 71 -0.57 22.34 -12.28
C GLU A 71 -0.23 20.90 -12.74
N HIS A 72 0.96 20.69 -13.30
CA HIS A 72 1.35 19.45 -13.98
C HIS A 72 2.19 18.49 -13.12
N GLY A 73 2.90 18.97 -12.10
CA GLY A 73 3.66 18.11 -11.20
C GLY A 73 4.88 18.81 -10.62
N VAL A 74 5.31 18.37 -9.44
CA VAL A 74 6.39 19.00 -8.67
C VAL A 74 7.22 17.97 -7.90
N VAL A 75 8.49 18.34 -7.67
CA VAL A 75 9.43 17.60 -6.81
C VAL A 75 10.08 18.57 -5.84
N ALA A 76 10.02 18.23 -4.55
CA ALA A 76 10.77 18.87 -3.47
C ALA A 76 11.73 17.83 -2.86
N ALA A 77 13.04 17.97 -3.10
CA ALA A 77 14.05 17.04 -2.64
C ALA A 77 15.17 17.72 -1.84
N ASP A 78 15.93 16.90 -1.14
CA ASP A 78 17.05 17.29 -0.28
C ASP A 78 18.31 17.78 -1.04
N ASP A 79 18.27 17.91 -2.37
CA ASP A 79 19.30 18.45 -3.27
C ASP A 79 18.62 18.91 -4.58
N GLY A 80 18.87 20.12 -5.06
CA GLY A 80 18.12 20.72 -6.17
C GLY A 80 18.33 20.03 -7.52
N ARG A 81 19.53 19.47 -7.72
CA ARG A 81 19.85 18.65 -8.90
C ARG A 81 19.02 17.36 -8.91
N CYS A 82 18.75 16.80 -7.73
CA CYS A 82 17.88 15.64 -7.59
C CYS A 82 16.39 15.99 -7.70
N SER A 83 15.98 17.19 -7.27
CA SER A 83 14.67 17.73 -7.62
C SER A 83 14.50 17.78 -9.15
N GLU A 84 15.44 18.40 -9.86
CA GLU A 84 15.41 18.54 -11.32
C GLU A 84 15.43 17.18 -12.05
N ILE A 85 16.23 16.22 -11.60
CA ILE A 85 16.21 14.85 -12.15
C ILE A 85 14.82 14.20 -11.97
N GLY A 86 14.18 14.39 -10.82
CA GLY A 86 12.80 13.96 -10.59
C GLY A 86 11.80 14.65 -11.51
N ALA A 87 11.81 15.98 -11.61
CA ALA A 87 10.88 16.73 -12.46
C ALA A 87 11.11 16.47 -13.95
N SER A 88 12.36 16.34 -14.40
CA SER A 88 12.72 15.87 -15.75
C SER A 88 12.15 14.48 -16.05
N THR A 89 12.05 13.60 -15.04
CA THR A 89 11.42 12.29 -15.16
C THR A 89 9.88 12.40 -15.28
N LEU A 90 9.25 13.34 -14.56
CA LEU A 90 7.82 13.68 -14.76
C LEU A 90 7.57 14.28 -16.14
N ARG A 91 8.44 15.20 -16.62
CA ARG A 91 8.37 15.81 -17.97
C ARG A 91 8.46 14.78 -19.11
N GLN A 92 9.04 13.60 -18.84
CA GLN A 92 9.07 12.47 -19.78
C GLN A 92 7.80 11.60 -19.76
N GLY A 93 6.78 11.96 -18.96
CA GLY A 93 5.55 11.18 -18.78
C GLY A 93 5.65 10.08 -17.71
N GLY A 94 6.68 10.14 -16.85
CA GLY A 94 6.82 9.24 -15.71
C GLY A 94 5.72 9.42 -14.65
N HIS A 95 5.42 8.34 -13.96
CA HIS A 95 4.64 8.36 -12.72
C HIS A 95 5.47 8.97 -11.57
N ALA A 96 4.82 9.42 -10.50
CA ALA A 96 5.48 9.90 -9.29
C ALA A 96 6.55 8.91 -8.74
N VAL A 97 6.39 7.60 -8.96
CA VAL A 97 7.37 6.56 -8.59
C VAL A 97 8.56 6.48 -9.55
N ASP A 98 8.40 6.71 -10.86
CA ASP A 98 9.55 6.77 -11.77
C ASP A 98 10.50 7.91 -11.35
N ALA A 99 9.92 9.07 -11.04
CA ALA A 99 10.64 10.21 -10.50
C ALA A 99 11.26 9.89 -9.13
N ALA A 100 10.57 9.16 -8.25
CA ALA A 100 11.12 8.75 -6.95
C ALA A 100 12.38 7.89 -7.07
N VAL A 101 12.41 6.93 -8.01
CA VAL A 101 13.61 6.12 -8.29
C VAL A 101 14.77 7.00 -8.76
N ALA A 102 14.52 7.90 -9.73
CA ALA A 102 15.56 8.79 -10.25
C ALA A 102 16.09 9.76 -9.17
N THR A 103 15.22 10.33 -8.34
CA THR A 103 15.58 11.22 -7.22
C THR A 103 16.35 10.48 -6.13
N ALA A 104 15.94 9.28 -5.74
CA ALA A 104 16.65 8.48 -4.72
C ALA A 104 18.06 8.09 -5.17
N LEU A 105 18.20 7.58 -6.40
CA LEU A 105 19.51 7.23 -6.97
C LEU A 105 20.42 8.46 -7.12
N CYS A 106 19.86 9.63 -7.46
CA CYS A 106 20.61 10.88 -7.45
C CYS A 106 21.11 11.25 -6.05
N LEU A 107 20.23 11.22 -5.03
CA LEU A 107 20.59 11.53 -3.64
C LEU A 107 21.64 10.56 -3.08
N GLY A 108 21.62 9.29 -3.51
CA GLY A 108 22.67 8.31 -3.20
C GLY A 108 24.05 8.61 -3.80
N VAL A 109 24.11 9.43 -4.87
CA VAL A 109 25.36 9.85 -5.51
C VAL A 109 25.85 11.20 -4.99
N VAL A 110 24.96 12.20 -4.87
CA VAL A 110 25.35 13.58 -4.52
C VAL A 110 25.28 13.91 -3.03
N ASN A 111 24.49 13.16 -2.26
CA ASN A 111 24.43 13.21 -0.80
C ASN A 111 24.80 11.84 -0.16
N PRO A 112 25.92 11.19 -0.54
CA PRO A 112 26.31 9.83 -0.09
C PRO A 112 26.67 9.79 1.40
N MET A 113 26.69 10.95 2.05
CA MET A 113 26.79 11.09 3.50
C MET A 113 25.47 10.77 4.23
N SER A 114 24.33 10.57 3.57
CA SER A 114 23.03 10.43 4.28
C SER A 114 22.01 9.50 3.63
N SER A 115 22.25 9.00 2.43
CA SER A 115 21.34 8.15 1.65
C SER A 115 22.12 7.36 0.60
N GLY A 116 21.51 6.30 0.06
CA GLY A 116 22.02 5.60 -1.11
C GLY A 116 22.01 4.07 -0.98
N ILE A 117 22.39 3.40 -2.06
CA ILE A 117 22.15 1.97 -2.33
C ILE A 117 22.78 0.99 -1.33
N GLY A 118 23.65 1.46 -0.44
CA GLY A 118 24.24 0.71 0.66
C GLY A 118 23.47 0.79 1.98
N GLY A 119 22.30 1.43 2.00
CA GLY A 119 21.35 1.49 3.11
C GLY A 119 19.93 1.15 2.68
N GLY A 120 18.96 1.88 3.22
CA GLY A 120 17.54 1.58 3.10
C GLY A 120 16.65 2.80 3.36
N GLY A 121 15.39 2.57 3.72
CA GLY A 121 14.44 3.67 3.89
C GLY A 121 13.00 3.22 4.07
N PHE A 122 12.08 4.15 3.79
CA PHE A 122 10.65 3.93 3.69
C PHE A 122 10.05 4.78 2.57
N MET A 123 9.09 4.23 1.82
CA MET A 123 8.35 4.97 0.79
C MET A 123 6.84 4.76 0.94
N ILE A 124 6.07 5.85 1.04
CA ILE A 124 4.61 5.84 0.88
C ILE A 124 4.27 6.22 -0.56
N VAL A 125 3.45 5.40 -1.22
CA VAL A 125 2.91 5.67 -2.57
C VAL A 125 1.38 5.69 -2.51
N ARG A 126 0.75 6.82 -2.87
CA ARG A 126 -0.70 6.90 -3.14
C ARG A 126 -0.93 6.98 -4.63
N SER A 127 -1.75 6.08 -5.20
CA SER A 127 -2.29 6.28 -6.54
C SER A 127 -3.66 6.96 -6.48
N SER A 128 -3.87 7.98 -7.31
CA SER A 128 -5.17 8.62 -7.47
C SER A 128 -6.18 7.73 -8.20
N SER A 129 -5.68 6.80 -9.04
CA SER A 129 -6.51 5.94 -9.90
C SER A 129 -7.29 4.87 -9.14
N SER A 130 -6.67 4.28 -8.11
CA SER A 130 -7.28 3.33 -7.18
C SER A 130 -7.79 3.97 -5.90
N GLN A 131 -7.35 5.20 -5.58
CA GLN A 131 -7.53 5.89 -4.30
C GLN A 131 -6.92 5.12 -3.10
N THR A 132 -6.01 4.18 -3.36
CA THR A 132 -5.27 3.42 -2.34
C THR A 132 -3.87 4.00 -2.11
N ALA A 133 -3.38 3.86 -0.88
CA ALA A 133 -1.99 4.16 -0.53
C ALA A 133 -1.30 2.94 0.10
N GLN A 134 -0.02 2.78 -0.21
CA GLN A 134 0.81 1.67 0.24
C GLN A 134 2.11 2.13 0.88
N ALA A 135 2.56 1.35 1.84
CA ALA A 135 3.85 1.46 2.48
C ALA A 135 4.80 0.39 1.90
N PHE A 136 5.91 0.85 1.35
CA PHE A 136 7.06 0.02 0.97
C PHE A 136 8.10 0.14 2.08
N ASP A 137 8.23 -0.93 2.85
CA ASP A 137 9.29 -1.10 3.82
C ASP A 137 10.53 -1.67 3.13
N LEU A 138 11.53 -0.81 2.95
CA LEU A 138 12.85 -1.10 2.39
C LEU A 138 13.95 -0.82 3.43
N ARG A 139 13.62 -1.05 4.71
CA ARG A 139 14.52 -0.94 5.87
C ARG A 139 15.54 -2.08 5.87
N GLU A 140 16.73 -1.77 6.37
CA GLU A 140 17.80 -2.74 6.51
C GLU A 140 17.47 -3.81 7.57
N THR A 141 17.83 -5.06 7.30
CA THR A 141 17.68 -6.17 8.26
C THR A 141 19.01 -6.51 8.94
N ALA A 142 18.96 -7.11 10.12
CA ALA A 142 20.13 -7.68 10.76
C ALA A 142 20.62 -8.93 9.99
N PRO A 143 21.91 -9.05 9.62
CA PRO A 143 22.43 -10.24 8.96
C PRO A 143 22.18 -11.53 9.76
N LEU A 144 22.10 -12.68 9.09
CA LEU A 144 21.85 -14.00 9.67
C LEU A 144 22.85 -14.40 10.77
N ALA A 145 24.07 -13.85 10.71
CA ALA A 145 25.13 -14.05 11.71
C ALA A 145 25.09 -13.03 12.88
N ALA A 146 24.15 -12.08 12.88
CA ALA A 146 24.01 -11.09 13.94
C ALA A 146 23.50 -11.73 15.23
N THR A 147 23.96 -11.24 16.38
CA THR A 147 23.53 -11.74 17.68
C THR A 147 23.35 -10.61 18.67
N LYS A 148 22.35 -10.76 19.54
CA LYS A 148 21.95 -9.83 20.60
C LYS A 148 23.09 -9.17 21.39
N ASP A 149 24.18 -9.91 21.62
CA ASP A 149 25.34 -9.48 22.42
C ASP A 149 26.63 -9.29 21.60
N MET A 150 26.56 -9.23 20.26
CA MET A 150 27.74 -9.15 19.38
C MET A 150 28.68 -7.97 19.70
N TYR A 151 28.12 -6.84 20.15
CA TYR A 151 28.88 -5.63 20.50
C TYR A 151 29.40 -5.61 21.95
N ALA A 152 29.11 -6.62 22.78
CA ALA A 152 29.47 -6.65 24.21
C ALA A 152 30.98 -6.51 24.48
N LYS A 153 31.83 -6.95 23.55
CA LYS A 153 33.31 -6.81 23.63
C LYS A 153 33.81 -5.45 23.14
N ASN A 154 33.08 -4.78 22.27
CA ASN A 154 33.46 -3.47 21.72
C ASN A 154 32.20 -2.65 21.35
N PRO A 155 31.61 -1.92 22.31
CA PRO A 155 30.41 -1.12 22.06
C PRO A 155 30.57 -0.04 20.98
N LYS A 156 31.81 0.37 20.61
CA LYS A 156 32.02 1.31 19.50
C LYS A 156 31.74 0.68 18.13
N ALA A 157 31.87 -0.63 17.99
CA ALA A 157 31.64 -1.33 16.73
C ALA A 157 30.15 -1.40 16.32
N LYS A 158 29.25 -0.97 17.23
CA LYS A 158 27.83 -0.71 16.95
C LYS A 158 27.63 0.55 16.10
N TYR A 159 28.50 1.55 16.29
CA TYR A 159 28.41 2.89 15.67
C TYR A 159 29.38 3.09 14.49
N LEU A 160 30.42 2.24 14.36
CA LEU A 160 31.56 2.46 13.46
C LEU A 160 32.14 1.13 12.93
N GLY A 161 32.54 1.11 11.65
CA GLY A 161 33.11 -0.05 10.97
C GLY A 161 32.06 -1.05 10.50
N ALA A 162 32.44 -1.94 9.58
CA ALA A 162 31.52 -2.83 8.85
C ALA A 162 30.75 -3.85 9.72
N LEU A 163 31.03 -3.95 11.02
CA LEU A 163 30.22 -4.73 11.98
C LEU A 163 28.91 -4.01 12.36
N SER A 164 28.77 -2.71 12.07
CA SER A 164 27.54 -1.92 12.30
C SER A 164 26.53 -1.99 11.15
N MET A 165 26.86 -2.67 10.05
CA MET A 165 26.05 -2.73 8.84
C MET A 165 24.86 -3.70 8.95
N GLY A 166 23.66 -3.21 8.58
CA GLY A 166 22.49 -4.02 8.21
C GLY A 166 22.44 -4.33 6.70
N VAL A 167 21.67 -5.33 6.30
CA VAL A 167 21.52 -5.76 4.89
C VAL A 167 20.84 -4.63 4.08
N PRO A 168 21.47 -4.08 3.01
CA PRO A 168 20.91 -2.94 2.28
C PRO A 168 19.61 -3.25 1.54
N GLY A 169 18.59 -2.40 1.71
CA GLY A 169 17.25 -2.57 1.15
C GLY A 169 16.89 -1.67 -0.02
N GLU A 170 17.60 -0.55 -0.23
CA GLU A 170 17.14 0.55 -1.09
C GLU A 170 16.83 0.11 -2.53
N ILE A 171 17.74 -0.62 -3.19
CA ILE A 171 17.55 -1.05 -4.59
C ILE A 171 16.40 -2.04 -4.77
N ALA A 172 16.17 -2.93 -3.79
CA ALA A 172 15.01 -3.81 -3.83
C ALA A 172 13.71 -2.99 -3.69
N GLY A 173 13.65 -2.08 -2.72
CA GLY A 173 12.49 -1.22 -2.48
C GLY A 173 12.10 -0.35 -3.67
N LEU A 174 13.08 0.35 -4.25
CA LEU A 174 12.90 1.18 -5.44
C LEU A 174 12.40 0.35 -6.64
N HIS A 175 12.91 -0.88 -6.80
CA HIS A 175 12.52 -1.75 -7.90
C HIS A 175 11.12 -2.37 -7.71
N GLU A 176 10.73 -2.78 -6.51
CA GLU A 176 9.36 -3.28 -6.25
C GLU A 176 8.31 -2.18 -6.42
N ALA A 177 8.59 -0.95 -5.99
CA ALA A 177 7.75 0.21 -6.27
C ALA A 177 7.64 0.46 -7.79
N TRP A 178 8.76 0.42 -8.51
CA TRP A 178 8.80 0.59 -9.97
C TRP A 178 8.07 -0.52 -10.72
N LEU A 179 8.21 -1.79 -10.33
CA LEU A 179 7.48 -2.92 -10.93
C LEU A 179 5.95 -2.76 -10.82
N LYS A 180 5.47 -2.10 -9.76
CA LYS A 180 4.04 -1.89 -9.51
C LYS A 180 3.46 -0.63 -10.15
N TYR A 181 4.26 0.42 -10.30
CA TYR A 181 3.77 1.76 -10.64
C TYR A 181 4.54 2.50 -11.74
N GLY A 182 5.68 1.97 -12.21
CA GLY A 182 6.55 2.62 -13.19
C GLY A 182 5.95 2.66 -14.60
N LYS A 183 6.08 3.80 -15.27
CA LYS A 183 5.72 4.03 -16.67
C LYS A 183 6.95 4.07 -17.58
N LEU A 184 8.13 4.40 -17.03
CA LEU A 184 9.39 4.52 -17.77
C LEU A 184 10.28 3.27 -17.56
N ALA A 185 11.26 3.07 -18.45
CA ALA A 185 12.16 1.93 -18.35
C ALA A 185 13.20 2.12 -17.23
N TRP A 186 13.34 1.14 -16.34
CA TRP A 186 14.30 1.12 -15.22
C TRP A 186 15.68 1.69 -15.57
N ARG A 187 16.29 1.20 -16.66
CA ARG A 187 17.59 1.65 -17.16
C ARG A 187 17.68 3.17 -17.31
N THR A 188 16.63 3.81 -17.82
CA THR A 188 16.54 5.27 -18.03
C THR A 188 16.60 6.02 -16.70
N LEU A 189 15.92 5.51 -15.67
CA LEU A 189 15.88 6.12 -14.33
C LEU A 189 17.25 6.09 -13.64
N CYS A 190 18.08 5.09 -13.95
CA CYS A 190 19.45 5.02 -13.44
C CYS A 190 20.44 5.97 -14.17
N GLN A 191 20.19 6.38 -15.41
CA GLN A 191 21.19 7.12 -16.21
C GLN A 191 21.67 8.44 -15.57
N PRO A 192 20.81 9.29 -14.97
CA PRO A 192 21.27 10.54 -14.35
C PRO A 192 22.25 10.30 -13.19
N ALA A 193 21.99 9.27 -12.37
CA ALA A 193 22.86 8.91 -11.26
C ALA A 193 24.19 8.29 -11.74
N ILE A 194 24.16 7.46 -12.79
CA ILE A 194 25.36 6.92 -13.45
C ILE A 194 26.23 8.06 -13.98
N ALA A 195 25.64 9.05 -14.65
CA ALA A 195 26.36 10.22 -15.18
C ALA A 195 26.97 11.05 -14.05
N LEU A 196 26.21 11.42 -13.02
CA LEU A 196 26.72 12.17 -11.86
C LEU A 196 27.87 11.45 -11.13
N ALA A 197 27.82 10.11 -11.04
CA ALA A 197 28.87 9.32 -10.41
C ALA A 197 30.14 9.20 -11.27
N ARG A 198 30.00 9.14 -12.61
CA ARG A 198 31.10 8.98 -13.56
C ARG A 198 31.74 10.30 -13.98
N ASP A 199 30.93 11.23 -14.48
CA ASP A 199 31.36 12.50 -15.05
C ASP A 199 31.59 13.56 -13.94
N GLY A 200 31.12 13.26 -12.74
CA GLY A 200 31.37 13.99 -11.50
C GLY A 200 30.33 15.06 -11.19
N PHE A 201 30.29 15.49 -9.93
CA PHE A 201 29.37 16.53 -9.45
C PHE A 201 30.08 17.55 -8.54
N VAL A 202 29.61 18.80 -8.56
CA VAL A 202 30.18 19.88 -7.73
C VAL A 202 29.78 19.68 -6.26
N VAL A 203 30.76 19.76 -5.37
CA VAL A 203 30.59 19.63 -3.92
C VAL A 203 29.91 20.89 -3.35
N THR A 204 28.73 20.70 -2.75
CA THR A 204 27.90 21.77 -2.15
C THR A 204 28.47 22.25 -0.80
N PRO A 205 28.06 23.42 -0.29
CA PRO A 205 28.55 23.91 1.01
C PRO A 205 28.18 22.98 2.17
N TYR A 206 26.99 22.38 2.10
CA TYR A 206 26.50 21.40 3.06
C TYR A 206 27.35 20.12 3.04
N PHE A 207 27.62 19.57 1.85
CA PHE A 207 28.44 18.36 1.70
C PHE A 207 29.89 18.61 2.12
N ALA A 208 30.51 19.72 1.71
CA ALA A 208 31.84 20.13 2.17
C ALA A 208 31.93 20.26 3.70
N SER A 209 30.88 20.79 4.35
CA SER A 209 30.78 20.85 5.82
C SER A 209 30.81 19.46 6.47
N ALA A 210 30.13 18.48 5.87
CA ALA A 210 30.11 17.10 6.35
C ALA A 210 31.41 16.32 6.10
N ILE A 211 32.02 16.50 4.93
CA ILE A 211 33.37 15.99 4.61
C ILE A 211 34.36 16.51 5.67
N LYS A 212 34.39 17.83 5.89
CA LYS A 212 35.25 18.46 6.90
C LYS A 212 34.98 17.96 8.32
N LYS A 213 33.71 17.74 8.70
CA LYS A 213 33.33 17.17 10.01
C LYS A 213 33.73 15.70 10.19
N SER A 214 33.95 14.95 9.11
CA SER A 214 34.34 13.53 9.13
C SER A 214 35.79 13.29 8.67
N GLY A 215 36.59 14.35 8.52
CA GLY A 215 37.88 14.32 7.81
C GLY A 215 38.84 13.21 8.25
N ASP A 216 39.08 13.08 9.57
CA ASP A 216 40.00 12.07 10.12
C ASP A 216 39.57 10.63 9.79
N MET A 217 38.26 10.36 9.76
CA MET A 217 37.70 9.07 9.40
C MET A 217 37.80 8.83 7.88
N ILE A 218 37.49 9.85 7.08
CA ILE A 218 37.59 9.82 5.61
C ILE A 218 39.02 9.52 5.15
N LEU A 219 40.03 10.11 5.80
CA LEU A 219 41.45 9.89 5.47
C LEU A 219 41.98 8.52 5.95
N THR A 220 41.29 7.90 6.91
CA THR A 220 41.63 6.58 7.47
C THR A 220 41.07 5.43 6.64
N ASP A 221 39.82 5.53 6.17
CA ASP A 221 39.22 4.52 5.29
C ASP A 221 39.80 4.59 3.86
N LEU A 222 39.95 3.44 3.20
CA LEU A 222 40.54 3.39 1.86
C LEU A 222 39.57 3.90 0.79
N GLY A 223 38.30 3.51 0.85
CA GLY A 223 37.28 3.88 -0.12
C GLY A 223 36.87 5.35 0.01
N LEU A 224 36.55 5.81 1.23
CA LEU A 224 36.20 7.21 1.45
C LEU A 224 37.35 8.15 1.08
N ARG A 225 38.61 7.78 1.34
CA ARG A 225 39.76 8.58 0.89
C ARG A 225 39.87 8.62 -0.64
N GLN A 226 39.63 7.51 -1.33
CA GLN A 226 39.68 7.47 -2.80
C GLN A 226 38.65 8.40 -3.46
N VAL A 227 37.45 8.52 -2.88
CA VAL A 227 36.34 9.34 -3.41
C VAL A 227 36.38 10.80 -2.92
N LEU A 228 36.71 11.03 -1.64
CA LEU A 228 36.56 12.32 -0.95
C LEU A 228 37.89 13.00 -0.58
N ALA A 229 39.02 12.34 -0.85
CA ALA A 229 40.36 12.92 -0.73
C ALA A 229 41.36 12.31 -1.75
N PRO A 230 41.03 12.29 -3.06
CA PRO A 230 41.81 11.56 -4.08
C PRO A 230 43.28 12.02 -4.18
N ASN A 231 43.56 13.29 -3.87
CA ASN A 231 44.91 13.87 -3.88
C ASN A 231 45.60 13.84 -2.51
N GLY A 232 45.00 13.17 -1.51
CA GLY A 232 45.44 13.18 -0.11
C GLY A 232 44.88 14.34 0.74
N GLU A 233 44.28 15.35 0.10
CA GLU A 233 43.55 16.45 0.76
C GLU A 233 42.04 16.29 0.55
N LEU A 234 41.25 16.66 1.58
CA LEU A 234 39.78 16.56 1.57
C LEU A 234 39.15 17.53 0.54
N LEU A 235 38.16 17.06 -0.22
CA LEU A 235 37.39 17.91 -1.13
C LEU A 235 36.63 19.03 -0.39
N GLN A 236 36.56 20.20 -1.02
CA GLN A 236 36.00 21.44 -0.50
C GLN A 236 34.82 21.95 -1.35
N LYS A 237 34.14 23.02 -0.92
CA LYS A 237 33.03 23.62 -1.70
C LYS A 237 33.57 24.05 -3.08
N GLY A 238 32.94 23.55 -4.15
CA GLY A 238 33.29 23.90 -5.53
C GLY A 238 34.23 22.92 -6.22
N ASP A 239 34.83 21.98 -5.49
CA ASP A 239 35.57 20.87 -6.11
C ASP A 239 34.59 19.88 -6.77
N THR A 240 35.07 19.10 -7.75
CA THR A 240 34.29 18.01 -8.37
C THR A 240 34.57 16.68 -7.65
N CYS A 241 33.53 16.02 -7.16
CA CYS A 241 33.58 14.67 -6.61
C CYS A 241 33.24 13.63 -7.70
N TYR A 242 33.93 12.49 -7.70
CA TYR A 242 33.75 11.39 -8.65
C TYR A 242 33.68 10.06 -7.90
N ASN A 243 32.79 9.15 -8.29
CA ASN A 243 32.70 7.79 -7.73
C ASN A 243 32.49 6.78 -8.86
N ILE A 244 33.59 6.51 -9.58
CA ILE A 244 33.58 5.69 -10.81
C ILE A 244 33.08 4.27 -10.54
N GLU A 245 33.44 3.67 -9.40
CA GLU A 245 33.00 2.32 -9.05
C GLU A 245 31.49 2.28 -8.76
N LEU A 246 30.92 3.34 -8.16
CA LEU A 246 29.46 3.46 -7.99
C LEU A 246 28.76 3.63 -9.35
N ALA A 247 29.36 4.33 -10.32
CA ALA A 247 28.82 4.40 -11.66
C ALA A 247 28.79 3.02 -12.35
N CYS A 248 29.86 2.23 -12.24
CA CYS A 248 29.92 0.85 -12.74
C CYS A 248 28.89 -0.07 -12.05
N THR A 249 28.73 0.06 -10.74
CA THR A 249 27.70 -0.61 -9.94
C THR A 249 26.29 -0.26 -10.43
N LEU A 250 25.99 1.04 -10.60
CA LEU A 250 24.69 1.51 -11.06
C LEU A 250 24.40 1.10 -12.51
N GLU A 251 25.41 0.99 -13.38
CA GLU A 251 25.25 0.41 -14.73
C GLU A 251 24.90 -1.06 -14.70
N ALA A 252 25.54 -1.87 -13.84
CA ALA A 252 25.19 -3.27 -13.68
C ALA A 252 23.75 -3.44 -13.17
N ILE A 253 23.32 -2.59 -12.23
CA ILE A 253 21.93 -2.55 -11.73
C ILE A 253 20.95 -2.03 -12.80
N ALA A 254 21.38 -1.15 -13.71
CA ALA A 254 20.56 -0.63 -14.80
C ALA A 254 20.36 -1.63 -15.96
N GLU A 255 21.34 -2.50 -16.22
CA GLU A 255 21.31 -3.51 -17.28
C GLU A 255 20.67 -4.83 -16.80
N TYR A 256 21.01 -5.30 -15.60
CA TYR A 256 20.60 -6.61 -15.07
C TYR A 256 19.59 -6.54 -13.91
N GLY A 257 19.14 -5.34 -13.53
CA GLY A 257 18.23 -5.11 -12.41
C GLY A 257 18.88 -5.36 -11.04
N PRO A 258 18.08 -5.39 -9.95
CA PRO A 258 18.55 -5.65 -8.59
C PRO A 258 19.38 -6.92 -8.42
N GLN A 259 19.19 -7.92 -9.28
CA GLN A 259 19.92 -9.19 -9.22
C GLN A 259 21.43 -9.02 -9.42
N ALA A 260 21.90 -7.93 -10.05
CA ALA A 260 23.33 -7.59 -10.09
C ALA A 260 23.95 -7.45 -8.69
N PHE A 261 23.19 -6.90 -7.75
CA PHE A 261 23.59 -6.66 -6.37
C PHE A 261 23.18 -7.81 -5.44
N TYR A 262 21.91 -8.25 -5.49
CA TYR A 262 21.42 -9.25 -4.52
C TYR A 262 21.84 -10.70 -4.84
N ASN A 263 22.23 -11.01 -6.08
CA ASN A 263 22.60 -12.37 -6.51
C ASN A 263 23.67 -12.40 -7.62
N GLY A 264 24.48 -11.34 -7.72
CA GLY A 264 25.43 -11.13 -8.80
C GLY A 264 26.78 -10.63 -8.32
N THR A 265 27.69 -10.40 -9.28
CA THR A 265 29.10 -10.09 -9.00
C THR A 265 29.32 -8.78 -8.24
N VAL A 266 28.39 -7.81 -8.33
CA VAL A 266 28.45 -6.58 -7.51
C VAL A 266 28.24 -6.94 -6.04
N GLY A 267 27.26 -7.81 -5.75
CA GLY A 267 27.04 -8.35 -4.41
C GLY A 267 28.24 -9.15 -3.88
N GLU A 268 28.82 -10.00 -4.72
CA GLU A 268 29.98 -10.83 -4.33
C GLU A 268 31.21 -9.97 -3.97
N ASN A 269 31.47 -8.94 -4.76
CA ASN A 269 32.50 -7.93 -4.49
C ASN A 269 32.19 -7.10 -3.23
N PHE A 270 30.95 -6.62 -3.08
CA PHE A 270 30.52 -5.86 -1.91
C PHE A 270 30.64 -6.67 -0.61
N VAL A 271 30.15 -7.92 -0.60
CA VAL A 271 30.24 -8.84 0.55
C VAL A 271 31.70 -9.15 0.88
N LYS A 272 32.57 -9.31 -0.12
CA LYS A 272 34.02 -9.48 0.09
C LYS A 272 34.62 -8.26 0.79
N ASP A 273 34.37 -7.04 0.31
CA ASP A 273 34.88 -5.82 0.92
C ASP A 273 34.35 -5.62 2.35
N VAL A 274 33.05 -5.86 2.58
CA VAL A 274 32.43 -5.83 3.91
C VAL A 274 33.10 -6.83 4.86
N ARG A 275 33.48 -8.02 4.36
CA ARG A 275 34.20 -9.04 5.15
C ARG A 275 35.64 -8.67 5.44
N GLU A 276 36.37 -8.11 4.47
CA GLU A 276 37.74 -7.62 4.66
C GLU A 276 37.77 -6.42 5.63
N ALA A 277 36.72 -5.60 5.65
CA ALA A 277 36.48 -4.54 6.64
C ALA A 277 35.96 -5.04 8.02
N GLY A 278 35.85 -6.35 8.24
CA GLY A 278 35.49 -6.95 9.53
C GLY A 278 33.99 -7.09 9.81
N GLY A 279 33.13 -6.91 8.80
CA GLY A 279 31.69 -7.09 8.87
C GLY A 279 31.21 -8.54 8.83
N ILE A 280 29.90 -8.72 8.97
CA ILE A 280 29.25 -10.05 9.07
C ILE A 280 28.25 -10.39 7.96
N LEU A 281 28.17 -9.56 6.91
CA LEU A 281 27.31 -9.79 5.74
C LEU A 281 27.76 -11.02 4.91
N THR A 282 26.84 -11.65 4.19
CA THR A 282 27.06 -12.76 3.25
C THR A 282 26.20 -12.57 2.00
N MET A 283 26.49 -13.35 0.96
CA MET A 283 25.59 -13.46 -0.19
C MET A 283 24.23 -14.08 0.16
N GLU A 284 24.13 -14.84 1.26
CA GLU A 284 22.85 -15.41 1.68
C GLU A 284 21.96 -14.35 2.36
N ASP A 285 22.57 -13.40 3.08
CA ASP A 285 21.87 -12.24 3.62
C ASP A 285 21.27 -11.38 2.49
N LEU A 286 22.07 -11.09 1.45
CA LEU A 286 21.60 -10.38 0.26
C LEU A 286 20.51 -11.15 -0.50
N ARG A 287 20.68 -12.47 -0.73
CA ARG A 287 19.69 -13.31 -1.44
C ARG A 287 18.38 -13.48 -0.68
N SER A 288 18.40 -13.42 0.65
CA SER A 288 17.23 -13.61 1.50
C SER A 288 16.54 -12.31 1.92
N TYR A 289 17.13 -11.15 1.60
CA TYR A 289 16.49 -9.84 1.79
C TYR A 289 15.16 -9.74 1.04
N LYS A 290 14.18 -9.04 1.64
CA LYS A 290 12.88 -8.77 1.05
C LYS A 290 12.40 -7.37 1.43
N VAL A 291 11.65 -6.78 0.52
CA VAL A 291 10.83 -5.58 0.75
C VAL A 291 9.49 -6.06 1.28
N GLU A 292 9.02 -5.50 2.40
CA GLU A 292 7.65 -5.75 2.86
C GLU A 292 6.72 -4.66 2.34
N VAL A 293 5.69 -5.06 1.58
CA VAL A 293 4.77 -4.15 0.89
C VAL A 293 3.38 -4.31 1.49
N MET A 294 2.94 -3.28 2.21
CA MET A 294 1.70 -3.28 2.99
C MET A 294 0.84 -2.06 2.67
N ASP A 295 -0.38 -2.02 3.19
CA ASP A 295 -1.22 -0.82 3.08
C ASP A 295 -0.66 0.30 3.98
N ALA A 296 -0.78 1.55 3.55
CA ALA A 296 -0.32 2.68 4.35
C ALA A 296 -1.21 2.86 5.59
N MET A 297 -0.60 3.17 6.73
CA MET A 297 -1.31 3.43 7.97
C MET A 297 -2.10 4.74 7.85
N ALA A 298 -3.43 4.67 7.96
CA ALA A 298 -4.35 5.80 7.83
C ALA A 298 -4.78 6.36 9.20
N VAL A 299 -5.02 7.67 9.27
CA VAL A 299 -5.30 8.42 10.52
C VAL A 299 -6.09 9.70 10.22
N ASP A 300 -7.16 10.02 10.96
CA ASP A 300 -8.02 11.19 10.67
C ASP A 300 -7.76 12.46 11.54
N VAL A 301 -6.65 13.15 11.28
CA VAL A 301 -6.17 14.36 11.96
C VAL A 301 -6.86 15.67 11.52
N MET A 302 -7.60 16.33 12.42
CA MET A 302 -8.07 17.73 12.23
C MET A 302 -8.84 17.96 10.92
N SER A 303 -9.68 17.00 10.54
CA SER A 303 -10.38 16.95 9.24
C SER A 303 -9.48 16.75 8.01
N TYR A 304 -8.32 16.10 8.20
CA TYR A 304 -7.43 15.59 7.17
C TYR A 304 -7.08 14.12 7.45
N THR A 305 -7.04 13.26 6.44
CA THR A 305 -6.55 11.88 6.61
C THR A 305 -5.05 11.83 6.31
N ILE A 306 -4.23 11.54 7.31
CA ILE A 306 -2.79 11.29 7.17
C ILE A 306 -2.56 9.82 6.82
N LEU A 307 -1.69 9.58 5.86
CA LEU A 307 -1.25 8.26 5.38
C LEU A 307 0.26 8.14 5.59
N GLY A 308 0.70 7.18 6.39
CA GLY A 308 2.11 7.03 6.77
C GLY A 308 2.56 5.58 6.93
N MET A 309 3.80 5.41 7.41
CA MET A 309 4.37 4.09 7.67
C MET A 309 3.86 3.51 9.01
N PRO A 310 3.45 2.23 9.06
CA PRO A 310 3.35 1.48 10.32
C PRO A 310 4.75 1.13 10.89
N PRO A 311 4.83 0.48 12.07
CA PRO A 311 6.07 -0.15 12.54
C PRO A 311 6.73 -1.04 11.47
N PRO A 312 8.08 -1.05 11.36
CA PRO A 312 9.07 -0.51 12.31
C PRO A 312 9.32 1.02 12.23
N SER A 313 8.54 1.78 11.47
CA SER A 313 8.48 3.23 11.70
C SER A 313 7.68 3.56 12.96
N SER A 314 8.24 4.44 13.79
CA SER A 314 7.51 5.11 14.89
C SER A 314 6.90 6.45 14.50
N GLY A 315 7.13 6.91 13.26
CA GLY A 315 6.81 8.28 12.84
C GLY A 315 5.33 8.61 12.85
N THR A 316 4.53 7.79 12.18
CA THR A 316 3.07 7.97 12.06
C THR A 316 2.38 7.81 13.41
N VAL A 317 2.70 6.73 14.13
CA VAL A 317 2.19 6.41 15.49
C VAL A 317 2.56 7.51 16.51
N GLY A 318 3.66 8.22 16.27
CA GLY A 318 4.12 9.32 17.10
C GLY A 318 3.48 10.68 16.80
N LEU A 319 2.78 10.85 15.68
CA LEU A 319 2.35 12.16 15.18
C LEU A 319 0.99 12.62 15.70
N SER A 320 0.00 11.74 15.76
CA SER A 320 -1.29 12.01 15.09
C SER A 320 -2.52 12.28 16.02
N LEU A 321 -3.76 12.30 15.47
CA LEU A 321 -4.93 13.01 16.04
C LEU A 321 -6.39 12.63 15.64
N VAL A 322 -7.30 13.14 16.46
CA VAL A 322 -8.66 13.75 16.35
C VAL A 322 -9.86 12.88 16.69
N ASN A 323 -10.67 13.40 17.62
CA ASN A 323 -11.96 12.88 18.03
C ASN A 323 -13.08 13.38 17.10
N ASP A 324 -13.87 12.46 16.52
CA ASP A 324 -15.00 12.82 15.66
C ASP A 324 -16.09 13.56 16.46
N SER A 325 -16.34 14.82 16.10
CA SER A 325 -17.32 15.70 16.76
C SER A 325 -17.73 16.83 15.81
N PRO A 326 -18.69 16.59 14.90
CA PRO A 326 -19.14 17.60 13.96
C PRO A 326 -19.84 18.76 14.68
N HIS A 327 -19.17 19.92 14.70
CA HIS A 327 -19.73 21.16 15.22
C HIS A 327 -20.88 21.70 14.33
N LEU A 328 -22.11 21.26 14.59
CA LEU A 328 -23.30 22.04 14.24
C LEU A 328 -24.45 21.81 15.23
N ASN A 329 -25.20 22.88 15.54
CA ASN A 329 -26.39 22.91 16.40
C ASN A 329 -26.20 22.55 17.89
N CYS A 330 -25.48 23.42 18.62
CA CYS A 330 -25.60 23.52 20.07
C CYS A 330 -26.95 24.17 20.49
N VAL A 331 -28.04 23.41 20.41
CA VAL A 331 -29.36 23.76 20.95
C VAL A 331 -30.03 22.48 21.51
N LEU A 332 -30.71 22.59 22.66
CA LEU A 332 -31.41 21.49 23.38
C LEU A 332 -30.52 20.40 24.02
N VAL A 333 -29.70 20.79 25.00
CA VAL A 333 -29.39 19.92 26.15
C VAL A 333 -30.08 20.48 27.40
N ASN A 334 -31.17 19.83 27.81
CA ASN A 334 -31.80 19.93 29.12
C ASN A 334 -32.72 18.73 29.29
N LEU A 335 -32.80 18.17 30.52
CA LEU A 335 -33.32 16.81 30.83
C LEU A 335 -32.36 15.70 30.33
N LEU A 336 -31.95 14.69 31.09
CA LEU A 336 -32.21 14.31 32.50
C LEU A 336 -31.02 13.48 33.04
N PRO A 337 -30.48 13.73 34.25
CA PRO A 337 -29.37 12.94 34.81
C PRO A 337 -29.85 11.88 35.83
N THR A 338 -30.04 10.62 35.40
CA THR A 338 -30.32 9.50 36.35
C THR A 338 -29.93 8.12 35.79
N ALA A 339 -28.70 7.67 36.05
CA ALA A 339 -28.27 6.29 35.74
C ALA A 339 -27.04 5.81 36.54
N CYS A 340 -26.00 6.65 36.70
CA CYS A 340 -24.70 6.24 37.26
C CYS A 340 -24.68 6.11 38.81
N ARG A 341 -25.41 5.13 39.36
CA ARG A 341 -25.18 4.57 40.70
C ARG A 341 -25.64 3.11 40.78
N LEU A 342 -24.73 2.18 40.45
CA LEU A 342 -24.65 0.79 40.96
C LEU A 342 -23.40 0.13 40.35
N ALA A 343 -22.96 -0.99 40.91
CA ALA A 343 -21.82 -1.81 40.47
C ALA A 343 -20.46 -1.09 40.37
N ALA A 344 -19.81 -0.93 41.53
CA ALA A 344 -18.36 -0.99 41.63
C ALA A 344 -18.02 -2.02 42.70
N ASP A 345 -17.27 -3.08 42.37
CA ASP A 345 -16.36 -3.75 43.31
C ASP A 345 -15.45 -4.81 42.66
N LYS A 346 -14.21 -4.89 43.19
CA LYS A 346 -13.29 -6.05 43.26
C LYS A 346 -12.42 -6.49 42.09
N GLU A 347 -11.25 -6.98 42.50
CA GLU A 347 -10.04 -7.29 41.74
C GLU A 347 -9.92 -8.79 41.45
N SER A 348 -9.16 -9.17 40.42
CA SER A 348 -7.95 -10.00 40.58
C SER A 348 -7.26 -10.30 39.23
N CYS A 349 -5.93 -10.31 39.21
CA CYS A 349 -5.14 -10.64 38.03
C CYS A 349 -4.94 -12.15 37.88
N PHE A 350 -4.98 -12.67 36.64
CA PHE A 350 -4.12 -13.78 36.24
C PHE A 350 -3.85 -13.77 34.73
N CYS A 351 -2.59 -13.88 34.33
CA CYS A 351 -2.17 -14.03 32.94
C CYS A 351 -2.01 -15.51 32.58
N LEU A 352 -2.28 -15.89 31.32
CA LEU A 352 -1.55 -16.97 30.62
C LEU A 352 -1.77 -16.91 29.10
N HIS A 353 -0.85 -17.50 28.34
CA HIS A 353 -0.75 -17.34 26.87
C HIS A 353 -1.61 -18.32 26.06
N SER A 354 -2.01 -17.89 24.86
CA SER A 354 -1.99 -18.74 23.66
C SER A 354 -1.66 -17.90 22.41
N LYS A 355 -1.02 -18.49 21.40
CA LYS A 355 -0.56 -17.81 20.17
C LYS A 355 -1.32 -18.33 18.94
N LYS A 356 -1.74 -17.44 18.03
CA LYS A 356 -1.37 -17.46 16.58
C LYS A 356 -2.10 -16.40 15.74
N SER A 357 -1.41 -15.96 14.68
CA SER A 357 -1.92 -15.27 13.47
C SER A 357 -2.71 -13.97 13.67
N VAL A 358 -1.97 -12.89 13.89
CA VAL A 358 -2.42 -11.51 13.62
C VAL A 358 -1.84 -11.10 12.26
N THR A 359 -2.70 -10.78 11.29
CA THR A 359 -2.30 -10.19 9.99
C THR A 359 -3.45 -9.44 9.30
N ASN A 360 -4.72 -9.71 9.67
CA ASN A 360 -5.92 -9.10 9.09
C ASN A 360 -6.69 -8.16 10.07
N ILE A 361 -6.03 -7.62 11.09
CA ILE A 361 -6.70 -6.83 12.17
C ILE A 361 -6.58 -5.31 11.96
N LEU A 362 -5.64 -4.84 11.12
CA LEU A 362 -5.37 -3.40 10.96
C LEU A 362 -6.30 -2.70 9.95
N ASN A 363 -6.88 -3.41 8.98
CA ASN A 363 -7.62 -2.81 7.86
C ASN A 363 -9.12 -2.56 8.15
N GLY A 364 -9.49 -2.20 9.38
CA GLY A 364 -10.90 -2.17 9.79
C GLY A 364 -11.32 -1.22 10.92
N TYR A 365 -10.38 -0.47 11.50
CA TYR A 365 -10.67 0.50 12.56
C TYR A 365 -10.36 1.92 12.09
N GLY A 366 -11.21 2.89 12.47
CA GLY A 366 -10.84 4.30 12.45
C GLY A 366 -9.78 4.53 13.52
N THR A 367 -8.62 5.03 13.11
CA THR A 367 -7.41 5.08 13.94
C THR A 367 -7.04 6.52 14.28
N HIS A 368 -7.00 6.80 15.58
CA HIS A 368 -6.57 8.07 16.18
C HIS A 368 -5.15 7.86 16.77
N ASP A 369 -4.52 8.80 17.49
CA ASP A 369 -3.05 8.74 17.74
C ASP A 369 -2.50 9.62 18.88
N THR A 370 -1.22 9.50 19.29
CA THR A 370 -0.75 10.05 20.58
C THR A 370 -0.52 11.57 20.65
N VAL A 371 0.56 12.11 20.04
CA VAL A 371 1.08 13.46 20.41
C VAL A 371 0.04 14.54 20.20
N MET A 372 -0.69 14.45 19.10
CA MET A 372 -1.65 15.49 18.82
C MET A 372 -3.02 15.20 19.50
N ASN A 373 -3.50 13.97 19.76
CA ASN A 373 -4.74 13.76 20.58
C ASN A 373 -4.65 14.44 21.95
N ILE A 374 -3.45 14.47 22.52
CA ILE A 374 -3.17 15.27 23.72
C ILE A 374 -3.56 16.74 23.51
N LEU A 375 -3.28 17.32 22.34
CA LEU A 375 -3.55 18.71 21.98
C LEU A 375 -5.04 18.98 21.64
N ASP A 376 -5.71 18.12 20.86
CA ASP A 376 -7.16 18.29 20.58
C ASP A 376 -8.06 18.02 21.79
N SER A 377 -7.63 17.17 22.74
CA SER A 377 -8.39 16.97 23.98
C SER A 377 -8.45 18.21 24.90
N TYR A 378 -7.84 19.35 24.51
CA TYR A 378 -8.13 20.69 25.05
C TYR A 378 -9.37 21.38 24.43
N GLY A 379 -9.95 20.83 23.36
CA GLY A 379 -11.22 21.25 22.75
C GLY A 379 -11.25 22.67 22.18
N THR A 380 -10.09 23.26 21.87
CA THR A 380 -9.98 24.67 21.49
C THR A 380 -8.85 24.90 20.46
N PRO A 381 -9.03 25.75 19.42
CA PRO A 381 -7.95 26.08 18.49
C PRO A 381 -6.76 26.82 19.11
N ASP A 382 -6.86 27.24 20.38
CA ASP A 382 -5.76 27.83 21.13
C ASP A 382 -4.88 26.76 21.80
N ALA A 383 -5.21 25.46 21.63
CA ALA A 383 -4.41 24.31 22.04
C ALA A 383 -2.94 24.42 21.59
N VAL A 384 -2.70 24.84 20.34
CA VAL A 384 -1.39 24.86 19.67
C VAL A 384 -0.89 26.28 19.33
N LYS A 385 -1.60 27.33 19.76
CA LYS A 385 -1.24 28.72 19.42
C LYS A 385 -0.30 29.37 20.43
N GLY A 386 0.57 30.23 19.91
CA GLY A 386 1.45 31.08 20.71
C GLY A 386 2.44 30.30 21.59
N PRO A 387 2.98 30.94 22.64
CA PRO A 387 3.93 30.28 23.55
C PRO A 387 3.31 29.13 24.35
N LEU A 388 2.02 29.19 24.67
CA LEU A 388 1.33 28.13 25.42
C LEU A 388 1.16 26.85 24.59
N GLY A 389 0.81 26.97 23.32
CA GLY A 389 0.76 25.82 22.42
C GLY A 389 2.13 25.17 22.19
N LEU A 390 3.18 25.98 22.10
CA LEU A 390 4.57 25.48 22.04
C LEU A 390 4.95 24.69 23.30
N HIS A 391 4.56 25.17 24.49
CA HIS A 391 4.75 24.45 25.75
C HIS A 391 4.02 23.10 25.74
N ARG A 392 2.72 23.07 25.41
CA ARG A 392 1.93 21.85 25.35
C ARG A 392 2.47 20.83 24.34
N LEU A 393 2.96 21.29 23.18
CA LEU A 393 3.61 20.44 22.18
C LEU A 393 4.89 19.77 22.73
N ILE A 394 5.72 20.51 23.48
CA ILE A 394 6.93 19.95 24.11
C ILE A 394 6.56 18.88 25.15
N GLU A 395 5.54 19.11 25.97
CA GLU A 395 5.08 18.14 26.96
C GLU A 395 4.45 16.89 26.31
N ALA A 396 3.70 17.06 25.21
CA ALA A 396 3.14 15.96 24.44
C ALA A 396 4.23 15.10 23.77
N LEU A 397 5.27 15.73 23.21
CA LEU A 397 6.45 15.05 22.68
C LEU A 397 7.17 14.22 23.75
N LYS A 398 7.33 14.76 24.97
CA LYS A 398 7.92 14.03 26.12
C LYS A 398 7.14 12.74 26.44
N HIS A 399 5.81 12.81 26.48
CA HIS A 399 4.96 11.63 26.71
C HIS A 399 5.06 10.60 25.59
N MET A 400 5.13 11.02 24.31
CA MET A 400 5.31 10.09 23.19
C MET A 400 6.68 9.40 23.21
N PHE A 401 7.78 10.13 23.38
CA PHE A 401 9.11 9.52 23.46
C PHE A 401 9.24 8.57 24.66
N ALA A 402 8.48 8.78 25.75
CA ALA A 402 8.47 7.87 26.90
C ALA A 402 7.86 6.49 26.59
N ILE A 403 6.92 6.39 25.65
CA ILE A 403 6.22 5.16 25.28
C ILE A 403 6.67 4.57 23.93
N ARG A 404 7.23 5.38 23.04
CA ARG A 404 7.75 5.01 21.72
C ARG A 404 8.63 3.76 21.73
N MET A 405 9.50 3.63 22.74
CA MET A 405 10.45 2.51 22.83
C MET A 405 9.81 1.16 23.18
N ASN A 406 8.48 1.07 23.34
CA ASN A 406 7.78 -0.22 23.39
C ASN A 406 7.54 -0.82 21.98
N LEU A 407 7.63 -0.01 20.92
CA LEU A 407 7.54 -0.43 19.52
C LEU A 407 8.83 -1.14 19.06
N GLY A 408 8.77 -1.82 17.91
CA GLY A 408 9.88 -2.56 17.32
C GLY A 408 9.58 -3.09 15.92
N ASP A 409 9.90 -4.36 15.67
CA ASP A 409 9.60 -5.06 14.42
C ASP A 409 8.38 -5.97 14.60
N PRO A 410 7.27 -5.77 13.86
CA PRO A 410 6.01 -6.49 14.07
C PRO A 410 6.09 -8.00 13.79
N ASP A 411 7.08 -8.47 13.01
CA ASP A 411 7.28 -9.90 12.77
C ASP A 411 7.93 -10.61 13.97
N PHE A 412 8.55 -9.85 14.88
CA PHE A 412 9.26 -10.35 16.06
C PHE A 412 8.53 -10.04 17.37
N ILE A 413 7.75 -8.95 17.45
CA ILE A 413 7.02 -8.56 18.66
C ILE A 413 5.53 -8.31 18.41
N ASN A 414 4.69 -8.70 19.38
CA ASN A 414 3.29 -8.30 19.38
C ASN A 414 3.14 -6.91 20.00
N GLU A 415 3.27 -5.87 19.18
CA GLU A 415 3.08 -4.46 19.59
C GLU A 415 1.66 -3.93 19.37
N ALA A 416 0.73 -4.75 18.87
CA ALA A 416 -0.63 -4.32 18.51
C ALA A 416 -1.39 -3.65 19.67
N SER A 417 -1.13 -4.04 20.93
CA SER A 417 -1.69 -3.34 22.09
C SER A 417 -1.04 -1.98 22.33
N TYR A 418 0.28 -1.85 22.18
CA TYR A 418 0.97 -0.57 22.37
C TYR A 418 0.63 0.42 21.26
N VAL A 419 0.50 -0.07 20.02
CA VAL A 419 -0.09 0.69 18.93
C VAL A 419 -1.51 1.09 19.34
N SER A 420 -2.43 0.15 19.62
CA SER A 420 -3.81 0.49 20.00
C SER A 420 -3.96 1.44 21.20
N ASP A 421 -3.05 1.40 22.18
CA ASP A 421 -2.97 2.35 23.30
C ASP A 421 -2.55 3.73 22.79
N MET A 422 -1.45 3.80 22.03
CA MET A 422 -0.99 5.03 21.37
C MET A 422 -2.04 5.60 20.42
N LEU A 423 -2.90 4.75 19.82
CA LEU A 423 -3.98 5.12 18.93
C LEU A 423 -5.29 5.50 19.64
N SER A 424 -5.35 5.43 20.98
CA SER A 424 -6.60 5.62 21.73
C SER A 424 -6.85 7.09 22.13
N PRO A 425 -8.02 7.67 21.77
CA PRO A 425 -8.45 8.98 22.28
C PRO A 425 -8.60 9.02 23.81
N SER A 426 -8.94 7.89 24.46
CA SER A 426 -9.05 7.85 25.93
C SER A 426 -7.68 7.89 26.60
N PHE A 427 -6.72 7.11 26.09
CA PHE A 427 -5.35 7.09 26.59
C PHE A 427 -4.67 8.44 26.41
N ALA A 428 -4.83 9.08 25.25
CA ALA A 428 -4.29 10.41 25.02
C ALA A 428 -4.95 11.50 25.89
N LYS A 429 -6.24 11.35 26.25
CA LYS A 429 -6.88 12.22 27.26
C LYS A 429 -6.25 12.02 28.64
N GLU A 430 -5.97 10.77 29.06
CA GLU A 430 -5.23 10.49 30.31
C GLU A 430 -3.79 11.01 30.30
N LEU A 431 -3.17 11.20 29.12
CA LEU A 431 -1.88 11.87 28.98
C LEU A 431 -2.04 13.40 29.04
N ARG A 432 -3.08 13.98 28.42
CA ARG A 432 -3.39 15.42 28.53
C ARG A 432 -3.76 15.85 29.95
N GLU A 433 -4.37 14.98 30.76
CA GLU A 433 -4.61 15.23 32.20
C GLU A 433 -3.30 15.28 33.03
N LYS A 434 -2.16 14.89 32.45
CA LYS A 434 -0.81 14.99 33.04
C LYS A 434 -0.01 16.21 32.55
N ILE A 435 -0.57 17.03 31.64
CA ILE A 435 0.11 18.24 31.11
C ILE A 435 -0.42 19.50 31.80
N PHE A 436 0.51 20.26 32.39
CA PHE A 436 0.21 21.43 33.22
C PHE A 436 0.67 22.71 32.49
N ASP A 437 -0.27 23.58 32.14
CA ASP A 437 -0.06 24.83 31.36
C ASP A 437 0.93 25.85 31.99
N ASN A 438 1.43 25.57 33.20
CA ASN A 438 2.31 26.42 34.00
C ASN A 438 3.64 25.76 34.43
N THR A 439 3.93 24.49 34.10
CA THR A 439 5.18 23.82 34.49
C THR A 439 5.55 22.66 33.56
N THR A 440 6.84 22.37 33.42
CA THR A 440 7.37 21.04 33.02
C THR A 440 7.78 20.24 34.25
N PHE A 441 7.98 18.94 34.09
CA PHE A 441 8.56 18.03 35.09
C PHE A 441 9.90 17.41 34.65
N PRO A 442 10.69 16.82 35.57
CA PRO A 442 11.84 15.97 35.27
C PRO A 442 11.49 14.73 34.43
N SER A 443 12.48 14.12 33.78
CA SER A 443 12.33 12.94 32.90
C SER A 443 11.59 11.75 33.54
N GLU A 444 11.72 11.57 34.85
CA GLU A 444 11.11 10.50 35.62
C GLU A 444 9.57 10.59 35.64
N TYR A 445 9.01 11.80 35.48
CA TYR A 445 7.56 12.05 35.50
C TYR A 445 6.82 11.38 34.34
N TYR A 446 7.44 11.33 33.16
CA TYR A 446 6.83 10.77 31.94
C TYR A 446 6.90 9.24 31.92
N MET A 447 7.48 8.61 32.96
CA MET A 447 7.49 7.16 33.21
C MET A 447 8.16 6.30 32.10
N SER A 448 9.15 6.85 31.40
CA SER A 448 9.92 6.15 30.37
C SER A 448 10.59 4.89 30.93
N ARG A 449 10.24 3.72 30.36
CA ARG A 449 10.74 2.42 30.81
C ARG A 449 12.12 2.06 30.27
N TRP A 450 12.49 2.62 29.12
CA TRP A 450 13.62 2.18 28.31
C TRP A 450 14.51 3.35 27.86
N SER A 451 15.79 3.06 27.60
CA SER A 451 16.72 4.03 27.00
C SER A 451 16.28 4.43 25.59
N GLN A 452 16.54 5.68 25.19
CA GLN A 452 16.12 6.19 23.88
C GLN A 452 16.99 5.67 22.72
N LEU A 453 16.40 5.66 21.52
CA LEU A 453 17.08 5.48 20.24
C LEU A 453 18.11 6.63 20.01
N LYS A 454 19.04 6.45 19.07
CA LYS A 454 20.00 7.49 18.64
C LYS A 454 20.21 7.46 17.12
N ASP A 455 19.13 7.52 16.36
CA ASP A 455 19.16 7.57 14.89
C ASP A 455 19.53 8.97 14.37
N HIS A 456 20.17 9.03 13.20
CA HIS A 456 20.76 10.25 12.64
C HIS A 456 20.51 10.42 11.12
N GLY A 457 21.53 10.90 10.40
CA GLY A 457 21.51 11.42 9.02
C GLY A 457 20.65 10.66 8.01
N THR A 458 19.96 11.43 7.17
CA THR A 458 18.91 10.95 6.28
C THR A 458 18.81 11.89 5.08
N SER A 459 18.18 11.46 3.99
CA SER A 459 17.65 12.33 2.95
C SER A 459 16.15 12.09 2.80
N HIS A 460 15.39 13.13 2.44
CA HIS A 460 13.94 13.03 2.23
C HIS A 460 13.52 13.74 0.94
N PHE A 461 12.42 13.28 0.32
CA PHE A 461 11.79 13.98 -0.80
C PHE A 461 10.28 13.70 -0.91
N CYS A 462 9.58 14.68 -1.48
CA CYS A 462 8.14 14.68 -1.77
C CYS A 462 7.90 14.88 -3.27
N ILE A 463 7.03 14.07 -3.87
CA ILE A 463 6.71 14.10 -5.31
C ILE A 463 5.19 14.02 -5.51
N VAL A 464 4.65 14.81 -6.44
CA VAL A 464 3.28 14.70 -6.93
C VAL A 464 3.25 14.86 -8.46
N ASP A 465 2.54 13.98 -9.16
CA ASP A 465 2.43 14.00 -10.63
C ASP A 465 1.12 14.63 -11.16
N ALA A 466 1.00 14.70 -12.49
CA ALA A 466 -0.14 15.28 -13.20
C ALA A 466 -1.47 14.60 -12.84
N GLU A 467 -1.43 13.28 -12.61
CA GLU A 467 -2.58 12.47 -12.23
C GLU A 467 -2.90 12.57 -10.73
N ARG A 468 -2.08 13.28 -9.94
CA ARG A 468 -2.12 13.37 -8.47
C ARG A 468 -1.90 12.03 -7.77
N ASN A 469 -1.11 11.15 -8.39
CA ASN A 469 -0.37 10.17 -7.62
C ASN A 469 0.73 10.90 -6.84
N ALA A 470 1.05 10.40 -5.65
CA ALA A 470 1.93 11.07 -4.71
C ALA A 470 2.90 10.07 -4.06
N VAL A 471 4.14 10.50 -3.87
CA VAL A 471 5.19 9.72 -3.19
C VAL A 471 5.85 10.57 -2.11
N SER A 472 5.94 10.01 -0.90
CA SER A 472 6.76 10.52 0.19
C SER A 472 7.82 9.47 0.51
N MET A 473 9.11 9.80 0.41
CA MET A 473 10.19 8.84 0.64
C MET A 473 11.28 9.41 1.53
N THR A 474 11.73 8.61 2.49
CA THR A 474 12.88 8.90 3.35
C THR A 474 13.89 7.77 3.22
N THR A 475 15.14 8.11 2.87
CA THR A 475 16.27 7.17 2.62
C THR A 475 17.44 7.50 3.54
N THR A 476 18.16 6.47 4.00
CA THR A 476 19.13 6.55 5.08
C THR A 476 20.39 5.72 4.81
N VAL A 477 21.50 6.12 5.42
CA VAL A 477 22.63 5.22 5.80
C VAL A 477 22.96 5.34 7.30
N ASN A 478 22.03 5.92 8.07
CA ASN A 478 22.10 6.40 9.44
C ASN A 478 23.13 7.52 9.67
N TYR A 479 24.32 7.23 10.19
CA TYR A 479 25.25 8.31 10.52
C TYR A 479 25.80 8.97 9.24
N ALA A 480 26.44 10.14 9.39
CA ALA A 480 27.07 10.80 8.26
C ALA A 480 28.13 9.87 7.61
N PHE A 481 27.95 9.41 6.37
CA PHE A 481 28.75 8.34 5.75
C PHE A 481 28.65 6.96 6.44
N GLY A 482 27.50 6.68 7.08
CA GLY A 482 27.17 5.44 7.77
C GLY A 482 28.29 4.92 8.68
N ALA A 483 28.71 3.67 8.43
CA ALA A 483 29.76 2.96 9.15
C ALA A 483 31.16 3.59 9.04
N LYS A 484 31.33 4.68 8.29
CA LYS A 484 32.61 5.32 7.93
C LYS A 484 33.51 4.40 7.09
N VAL A 485 32.89 3.59 6.24
CA VAL A 485 33.55 2.68 5.30
C VAL A 485 32.84 2.77 3.95
N LEU A 486 33.61 2.81 2.86
CA LEU A 486 33.11 2.68 1.49
C LEU A 486 33.79 1.48 0.82
N SER A 487 33.01 0.61 0.16
CA SER A 487 33.50 -0.58 -0.54
C SER A 487 34.34 -0.15 -1.76
N PRO A 488 35.69 -0.37 -1.74
CA PRO A 488 36.57 0.09 -2.81
C PRO A 488 36.34 -0.60 -4.16
N SER A 489 35.64 -1.75 -4.20
CA SER A 489 35.33 -2.47 -5.44
C SER A 489 33.93 -2.21 -6.02
N THR A 490 33.08 -1.42 -5.33
CA THR A 490 31.71 -1.12 -5.77
C THR A 490 31.29 0.34 -5.62
N GLY A 491 32.06 1.17 -4.92
CA GLY A 491 31.73 2.58 -4.67
C GLY A 491 30.67 2.82 -3.59
N ILE A 492 30.13 1.76 -2.98
CA ILE A 492 29.00 1.81 -2.04
C ILE A 492 29.46 2.22 -0.63
N VAL A 493 28.85 3.25 -0.05
CA VAL A 493 28.97 3.59 1.38
C VAL A 493 28.19 2.57 2.21
N LEU A 494 28.81 2.02 3.26
CA LEU A 494 28.15 1.06 4.15
C LEU A 494 27.29 1.82 5.18
N ASN A 495 25.99 1.48 5.31
CA ASN A 495 25.15 1.92 6.44
C ASN A 495 25.72 1.48 7.79
N ASN A 496 25.25 2.10 8.87
CA ASN A 496 25.44 1.62 10.25
C ASN A 496 24.13 1.29 10.97
N GLU A 497 23.12 0.81 10.25
CA GLU A 497 21.75 0.69 10.75
C GLU A 497 21.59 -0.23 11.96
N MET A 498 22.56 -1.10 12.25
CA MET A 498 22.56 -1.91 13.47
C MET A 498 22.69 -1.08 14.76
N ASP A 499 23.05 0.21 14.68
CA ASP A 499 23.01 1.11 15.83
C ASP A 499 21.58 1.44 16.29
N ASP A 500 20.59 1.36 15.39
CA ASP A 500 19.20 1.62 15.74
C ASP A 500 18.58 0.46 16.55
N PHE A 501 19.29 -0.66 16.75
CA PHE A 501 18.92 -1.67 17.74
C PHE A 501 19.36 -1.31 19.17
N SER A 502 18.56 -1.73 20.14
CA SER A 502 19.00 -1.89 21.53
C SER A 502 19.95 -3.08 21.67
N THR A 503 20.90 -3.00 22.62
CA THR A 503 21.78 -4.13 22.99
C THR A 503 21.83 -4.27 24.52
N PRO A 504 21.79 -5.48 25.11
CA PRO A 504 21.66 -5.63 26.57
C PRO A 504 22.84 -5.08 27.38
N THR A 505 23.98 -4.94 26.72
CA THR A 505 25.23 -4.43 27.32
C THR A 505 25.44 -2.93 27.15
N GLU A 506 24.55 -2.23 26.44
CA GLU A 506 24.64 -0.77 26.29
C GLU A 506 24.31 -0.06 27.61
N LYS A 507 25.34 0.55 28.20
CA LYS A 507 25.16 1.49 29.32
C LYS A 507 24.75 2.83 28.73
N SER A 508 23.45 3.06 28.69
CA SER A 508 22.86 4.31 28.21
C SER A 508 23.33 5.53 29.04
N LYS A 509 23.24 6.72 28.43
CA LYS A 509 23.49 7.99 29.15
C LYS A 509 22.32 8.35 30.07
N ASP A 510 21.12 7.91 29.72
CA ASP A 510 19.87 8.10 30.46
C ASP A 510 19.73 7.21 31.72
N LYS A 511 20.57 6.19 31.88
CA LYS A 511 20.56 5.18 32.97
C LYS A 511 19.35 4.23 32.98
N LEU A 512 18.49 4.28 31.97
CA LEU A 512 17.38 3.34 31.78
C LEU A 512 17.88 2.05 31.08
N PRO A 513 17.19 0.91 31.26
CA PRO A 513 17.55 -0.33 30.57
C PRO A 513 17.27 -0.23 29.05
N PRO A 514 18.09 -0.88 28.19
CA PRO A 514 17.81 -1.03 26.76
C PRO A 514 16.47 -1.71 26.46
N ALA A 515 15.78 -1.26 25.40
CA ALA A 515 14.43 -1.68 25.05
C ALA A 515 14.37 -3.14 24.53
N PRO A 516 13.67 -4.08 25.20
CA PRO A 516 13.68 -5.48 24.78
C PRO A 516 12.94 -5.77 23.48
N SER A 517 11.96 -4.95 23.14
CA SER A 517 11.25 -4.91 21.87
C SER A 517 12.22 -4.85 20.68
N ASN A 518 13.20 -3.96 20.80
CA ASN A 518 14.14 -3.59 19.77
C ASN A 518 15.55 -4.21 19.97
N TYR A 519 15.64 -5.41 20.57
CA TYR A 519 16.92 -6.16 20.59
C TYR A 519 17.25 -6.76 19.21
N ILE A 520 18.55 -6.85 18.89
CA ILE A 520 19.07 -7.50 17.67
C ILE A 520 18.69 -8.98 17.64
N GLU A 521 18.07 -9.40 16.54
CA GLU A 521 17.79 -10.79 16.18
C GLU A 521 18.00 -10.96 14.66
N PRO A 522 18.48 -12.11 14.15
CA PRO A 522 18.64 -12.36 12.71
C PRO A 522 17.41 -12.01 11.86
N ASN A 523 17.61 -11.36 10.72
CA ASN A 523 16.62 -10.87 9.76
C ASN A 523 15.62 -9.80 10.27
N LYS A 524 15.73 -9.37 11.54
CA LYS A 524 14.90 -8.30 12.11
C LYS A 524 15.28 -6.93 11.56
N ARG A 525 14.34 -5.99 11.49
CA ARG A 525 14.56 -4.56 11.19
C ARG A 525 14.69 -3.73 12.48
N PRO A 526 15.52 -2.68 12.51
CA PRO A 526 15.62 -1.79 13.67
C PRO A 526 14.57 -0.67 13.62
N LEU A 527 14.00 -0.35 14.79
CA LEU A 527 13.04 0.74 15.00
C LEU A 527 13.57 2.08 14.46
N SER A 528 12.73 2.88 13.79
CA SER A 528 13.15 4.12 13.12
C SER A 528 12.27 5.35 13.43
N SER A 529 12.83 6.57 13.37
CA SER A 529 12.09 7.84 13.41
C SER A 529 11.70 8.39 12.02
N MET A 530 12.03 7.70 10.93
CA MET A 530 11.71 8.14 9.56
C MET A 530 10.20 8.29 9.36
N THR A 531 9.75 9.51 9.03
CA THR A 531 8.33 9.90 8.98
C THR A 531 7.93 10.47 7.60
N PRO A 532 7.83 9.64 6.54
CA PRO A 532 7.23 10.02 5.26
C PRO A 532 5.71 9.93 5.33
N LEU A 533 5.00 10.98 4.90
CA LEU A 533 3.54 11.09 4.98
C LEU A 533 2.91 11.63 3.67
N ILE A 534 1.68 11.23 3.41
CA ILE A 534 0.75 11.84 2.45
C ILE A 534 -0.48 12.31 3.22
N ILE A 535 -1.04 13.47 2.87
CA ILE A 535 -2.12 14.13 3.60
C ILE A 535 -3.31 14.33 2.65
N LEU A 536 -4.49 13.88 3.08
CA LEU A 536 -5.73 13.99 2.33
C LEU A 536 -6.73 14.92 3.02
N LYS A 537 -7.69 15.41 2.24
CA LYS A 537 -8.90 16.07 2.72
C LYS A 537 -10.05 15.68 1.81
N ASP A 538 -11.16 15.18 2.37
CA ASP A 538 -12.32 14.71 1.60
C ASP A 538 -11.91 13.68 0.50
N ASP A 539 -11.04 12.73 0.88
CA ASP A 539 -10.28 11.76 0.04
C ASP A 539 -9.32 12.36 -1.02
N GLN A 540 -9.36 13.68 -1.26
CA GLN A 540 -8.50 14.37 -2.21
C GLN A 540 -7.10 14.60 -1.63
N LEU A 541 -6.10 14.70 -2.49
CA LEU A 541 -4.74 15.05 -2.07
C LEU A 541 -4.72 16.50 -1.55
N ALA A 542 -4.33 16.69 -0.30
CA ALA A 542 -4.09 18.00 0.31
C ALA A 542 -2.59 18.33 0.37
N GLY A 543 -1.73 17.31 0.50
CA GLY A 543 -0.28 17.47 0.35
C GLY A 543 0.53 16.21 0.63
N VAL A 544 1.85 16.38 0.68
CA VAL A 544 2.88 15.38 0.94
C VAL A 544 3.95 16.05 1.82
N ILE A 545 4.43 15.35 2.85
CA ILE A 545 5.41 15.91 3.78
C ILE A 545 6.32 14.81 4.33
N GLY A 546 7.50 15.20 4.78
CA GLY A 546 8.36 14.41 5.64
C GLY A 546 9.63 15.17 6.00
N GLY A 547 10.69 14.46 6.38
CA GLY A 547 11.97 15.09 6.64
C GLY A 547 13.10 14.14 6.99
N SER A 548 14.30 14.70 7.09
CA SER A 548 15.56 14.05 7.42
C SER A 548 16.16 14.59 8.74
N GLY A 549 16.95 13.76 9.44
CA GLY A 549 17.64 14.15 10.69
C GLY A 549 17.37 13.28 11.93
N GLY A 550 17.10 11.97 11.78
CA GLY A 550 16.93 11.04 12.90
C GLY A 550 15.78 11.40 13.86
N MET A 551 16.00 11.32 15.18
CA MET A 551 15.00 11.69 16.21
C MET A 551 14.35 13.06 16.01
N LYS A 552 15.01 13.99 15.31
CA LYS A 552 14.49 15.33 15.03
C LYS A 552 13.41 15.36 13.92
N ILE A 553 13.25 14.29 13.15
CA ILE A 553 12.25 14.19 12.06
C ILE A 553 10.83 14.34 12.60
N VAL A 554 10.43 13.47 13.55
CA VAL A 554 9.06 13.42 14.12
C VAL A 554 8.59 14.81 14.61
N PRO A 555 9.28 15.49 15.55
CA PRO A 555 8.87 16.83 15.99
C PRO A 555 8.92 17.89 14.88
N ALA A 556 9.80 17.80 13.88
CA ALA A 556 9.83 18.76 12.77
C ALA A 556 8.61 18.61 11.86
N VAL A 557 8.27 17.39 11.48
CA VAL A 557 7.10 17.09 10.63
C VAL A 557 5.80 17.47 11.35
N ILE A 558 5.67 17.20 12.65
CA ILE A 558 4.55 17.69 13.49
C ILE A 558 4.43 19.23 13.41
N GLN A 559 5.54 19.96 13.55
CA GLN A 559 5.52 21.43 13.55
C GLN A 559 5.18 22.01 12.17
N VAL A 560 5.76 21.49 11.08
CA VAL A 560 5.47 21.99 9.72
C VAL A 560 4.01 21.66 9.33
N PHE A 561 3.50 20.49 9.70
CA PHE A 561 2.08 20.14 9.56
C PHE A 561 1.17 21.15 10.28
N LEU A 562 1.42 21.39 11.58
CA LEU A 562 0.67 22.35 12.38
C LEU A 562 0.74 23.77 11.83
N ASN A 563 1.91 24.22 11.39
CA ASN A 563 2.13 25.55 10.86
C ASN A 563 1.27 25.81 9.61
N TYR A 564 1.26 24.88 8.65
CA TYR A 564 0.47 25.03 7.43
C TYR A 564 -1.02 24.75 7.68
N TYR A 565 -1.39 23.50 8.02
CA TYR A 565 -2.78 23.04 8.00
C TYR A 565 -3.66 23.60 9.13
N PHE A 566 -3.06 24.06 10.25
CA PHE A 566 -3.81 24.49 11.43
C PHE A 566 -3.57 25.96 11.82
N LEU A 567 -2.34 26.46 11.74
CA LEU A 567 -2.01 27.86 11.98
C LEU A 567 -2.21 28.74 10.73
N GLY A 568 -2.44 28.14 9.56
CA GLY A 568 -2.75 28.86 8.32
C GLY A 568 -1.58 29.68 7.78
N MET A 569 -0.35 29.22 8.02
CA MET A 569 0.84 29.84 7.44
C MET A 569 0.96 29.51 5.95
N ASP A 570 1.61 30.40 5.21
CA ASP A 570 2.12 30.14 3.86
C ASP A 570 3.04 28.89 3.84
N PRO A 571 3.11 28.10 2.74
CA PRO A 571 3.93 26.89 2.67
C PRO A 571 5.41 27.10 3.03
N LEU A 572 6.04 28.18 2.55
CA LEU A 572 7.43 28.50 2.87
C LEU A 572 7.56 28.95 4.32
N ALA A 573 6.66 29.81 4.78
CA ALA A 573 6.64 30.26 6.16
C ALA A 573 6.45 29.09 7.14
N ALA A 574 5.68 28.07 6.77
CA ALA A 574 5.45 26.87 7.58
C ALA A 574 6.71 26.01 7.74
N VAL A 575 7.54 25.89 6.70
CA VAL A 575 8.83 25.20 6.71
C VAL A 575 9.92 26.04 7.39
N GLN A 576 9.99 27.34 7.10
CA GLN A 576 10.99 28.27 7.66
C GLN A 576 10.78 28.61 9.15
N HIS A 577 9.56 28.52 9.67
CA HIS A 577 9.27 28.91 11.06
C HIS A 577 10.19 28.20 12.09
N PRO A 578 10.75 28.91 13.09
CA PRO A 578 11.71 28.33 14.04
C PRO A 578 11.14 27.18 14.86
N ARG A 579 11.76 26.01 14.75
CA ARG A 579 11.34 24.74 15.37
C ARG A 579 12.01 24.50 16.73
N VAL A 580 11.39 23.63 17.53
CA VAL A 580 11.95 23.03 18.75
C VAL A 580 12.04 21.50 18.63
N TYR A 581 12.92 20.90 19.41
CA TYR A 581 13.10 19.44 19.50
C TYR A 581 13.25 19.03 20.97
N HIS A 582 12.82 17.82 21.30
CA HIS A 582 13.00 17.25 22.63
C HIS A 582 13.15 15.73 22.52
N GLU A 583 14.21 15.16 23.10
CA GLU A 583 14.58 13.74 22.99
C GLU A 583 14.16 12.93 24.25
N LEU A 584 13.35 13.55 25.11
CA LEU A 584 13.02 13.17 26.49
C LEU A 584 14.22 13.13 27.46
N ILE A 585 15.32 12.47 27.08
CA ILE A 585 16.55 12.42 27.88
C ILE A 585 17.75 12.70 26.96
N PRO A 586 18.47 13.84 27.13
CA PRO A 586 18.33 14.82 28.20
C PRO A 586 17.01 15.60 28.15
N ASN A 587 16.51 16.00 29.33
CA ASN A 587 15.25 16.76 29.48
C ASN A 587 15.47 18.25 29.19
N VAL A 588 15.96 18.54 27.98
CA VAL A 588 16.36 19.87 27.50
C VAL A 588 15.68 20.14 26.16
N VAL A 589 15.04 21.31 26.05
CA VAL A 589 14.44 21.78 24.80
C VAL A 589 15.55 22.32 23.91
N LEU A 590 15.86 21.59 22.84
CA LEU A 590 16.68 22.11 21.76
C LEU A 590 15.83 23.07 20.93
N TYR A 591 16.33 24.26 20.62
CA TYR A 591 15.64 25.22 19.75
C TYR A 591 16.55 25.68 18.62
N GLU A 592 15.97 25.94 17.45
CA GLU A 592 16.74 26.47 16.32
C GLU A 592 17.32 27.86 16.64
N ASN A 593 18.64 27.98 16.46
CA ASN A 593 19.41 29.21 16.42
C ASN A 593 20.42 29.01 15.28
N TRP A 594 19.94 29.22 14.05
CA TRP A 594 20.59 28.73 12.83
C TRP A 594 20.67 29.86 11.80
N THR A 595 21.90 30.28 11.48
CA THR A 595 22.17 31.16 10.33
C THR A 595 22.30 30.33 9.05
N LEU A 596 21.50 30.67 8.04
CA LEU A 596 21.48 30.09 6.71
C LEU A 596 22.73 30.49 5.90
N ILE A 597 22.92 29.85 4.75
CA ILE A 597 24.12 30.02 3.90
C ILE A 597 24.14 31.37 3.17
N ASP A 598 22.97 31.97 2.94
CA ASP A 598 22.79 33.33 2.39
C ASP A 598 22.96 34.45 3.45
N GLY A 599 22.87 34.11 4.74
CA GLY A 599 23.02 35.00 5.88
C GLY A 599 21.74 35.24 6.70
N ASP A 600 20.58 34.74 6.26
CA ASP A 600 19.33 34.89 7.02
C ASP A 600 19.36 34.02 8.31
N HIS A 601 18.65 34.43 9.36
CA HIS A 601 18.78 33.84 10.70
C HIS A 601 17.45 33.37 11.29
N ILE A 602 17.34 32.06 11.46
CA ILE A 602 16.17 31.39 12.05
C ILE A 602 16.46 31.16 13.54
N GLU A 603 15.82 31.95 14.42
CA GLU A 603 15.91 31.79 15.87
C GLU A 603 14.54 31.74 16.54
N LEU A 604 14.38 30.86 17.53
CA LEU A 604 13.22 30.90 18.43
C LEU A 604 13.18 32.23 19.21
N SER A 605 12.13 33.03 18.99
CA SER A 605 11.99 34.38 19.55
C SER A 605 12.18 34.43 21.07
N LEU A 606 12.83 35.49 21.57
CA LEU A 606 13.14 35.67 23.00
C LEU A 606 11.91 35.55 23.90
N GLY A 607 10.75 36.07 23.48
CA GLY A 607 9.49 35.94 24.23
C GLY A 607 9.01 34.49 24.38
N LYS A 608 9.13 33.65 23.34
CA LYS A 608 8.83 32.21 23.43
C LYS A 608 9.83 31.50 24.36
N ARG A 609 11.11 31.86 24.32
CA ARG A 609 12.14 31.30 25.21
C ARG A 609 11.90 31.63 26.67
N LEU A 610 11.65 32.90 27.00
CA LEU A 610 11.36 33.34 28.38
C LEU A 610 10.11 32.64 28.93
N PHE A 611 9.03 32.55 28.15
CA PHE A 611 7.80 31.86 28.56
C PHE A 611 7.98 30.37 28.89
N LEU A 612 8.93 29.70 28.24
CA LEU A 612 9.31 28.31 28.54
C LEU A 612 10.23 28.22 29.78
N MET A 613 11.18 29.13 29.92
CA MET A 613 12.06 29.23 31.12
C MET A 613 11.24 29.52 32.40
N GLU A 614 10.22 30.38 32.32
CA GLU A 614 9.25 30.66 33.39
C GLU A 614 8.49 29.41 33.87
N ARG A 615 8.43 28.36 33.04
CA ARG A 615 7.78 27.07 33.33
C ARG A 615 8.77 25.98 33.73
N GLY A 616 10.05 26.32 33.88
CA GLY A 616 11.12 25.40 34.29
C GLY A 616 11.75 24.58 33.17
N HIS A 617 11.51 24.90 31.88
CA HIS A 617 12.23 24.25 30.78
C HIS A 617 13.68 24.72 30.73
N GLU A 618 14.62 23.79 30.61
CA GLU A 618 15.99 24.09 30.19
C GLU A 618 16.03 24.20 28.66
N LEU A 619 16.66 25.25 28.12
CA LEU A 619 16.71 25.53 26.68
C LEU A 619 18.15 25.61 26.17
N LYS A 620 18.43 24.92 25.06
CA LYS A 620 19.72 24.96 24.37
C LYS A 620 19.53 25.33 22.90
N GLY A 621 20.27 26.33 22.42
CA GLY A 621 20.27 26.71 21.00
C GLY A 621 21.10 25.73 20.17
N GLU A 622 20.56 25.34 19.01
CA GLU A 622 21.22 24.46 18.04
C GLU A 622 21.28 25.11 16.65
N ALA A 623 22.47 25.09 16.04
CA ALA A 623 22.70 25.53 14.66
C ALA A 623 22.60 24.36 13.65
N ALA A 624 21.86 23.31 14.02
CA ALA A 624 21.56 22.14 13.20
C ALA A 624 20.30 21.42 13.71
N GLY A 625 19.38 21.14 12.80
CA GLY A 625 18.06 20.54 13.06
C GLY A 625 17.71 19.48 12.01
N ALA A 626 16.42 19.24 11.85
CA ALA A 626 15.87 18.47 10.73
C ALA A 626 15.82 19.31 9.45
N ILE A 627 15.57 18.67 8.31
CA ILE A 627 15.27 19.29 7.01
C ILE A 627 13.92 18.73 6.56
N CYS A 628 12.94 19.58 6.19
CA CYS A 628 11.58 19.16 5.83
C CYS A 628 11.19 19.56 4.40
N GLN A 629 10.88 18.58 3.56
CA GLN A 629 10.30 18.82 2.24
C GLN A 629 8.77 18.84 2.39
N LEU A 630 8.11 19.72 1.63
CA LEU A 630 6.66 19.90 1.66
C LEU A 630 6.13 20.09 0.23
N VAL A 631 5.04 19.39 -0.11
CA VAL A 631 4.21 19.69 -1.27
C VAL A 631 2.77 19.85 -0.78
N VAL A 632 2.07 20.88 -1.23
CA VAL A 632 0.65 21.11 -0.91
C VAL A 632 -0.17 21.30 -2.18
N GLN A 633 -1.47 20.98 -2.12
CA GLN A 633 -2.42 21.26 -3.18
C GLN A 633 -3.44 22.31 -2.74
N THR A 634 -3.66 23.33 -3.57
CA THR A 634 -4.70 24.36 -3.33
C THR A 634 -6.10 23.77 -3.52
N ILE A 635 -6.72 23.27 -2.45
CA ILE A 635 -8.12 22.82 -2.46
C ILE A 635 -9.05 24.02 -2.29
N HIS A 636 -9.72 24.43 -3.37
CA HIS A 636 -10.80 25.40 -3.30
C HIS A 636 -12.12 24.74 -2.93
N THR A 637 -12.79 25.27 -1.89
CA THR A 637 -14.17 24.93 -1.56
C THR A 637 -15.09 25.35 -2.72
N PRO A 638 -15.96 24.48 -3.25
CA PRO A 638 -16.90 24.88 -4.29
C PRO A 638 -17.83 26.01 -3.81
N ASN A 639 -17.92 27.10 -4.57
CA ASN A 639 -19.01 28.06 -4.39
C ASN A 639 -20.34 27.36 -4.74
N ASN A 640 -21.37 27.57 -3.91
CA ASN A 640 -22.67 26.86 -3.99
C ASN A 640 -23.52 27.30 -5.19
N THR A 641 -23.08 27.01 -6.42
CA THR A 641 -23.82 27.17 -7.67
C THR A 641 -23.36 26.16 -8.73
N VAL A 642 -24.09 25.03 -8.88
CA VAL A 642 -24.39 24.30 -10.14
C VAL A 642 -25.29 23.09 -9.78
N GLU A 643 -26.04 22.58 -10.75
CA GLU A 643 -27.22 21.72 -10.57
C GLU A 643 -26.91 20.21 -10.39
N GLU A 644 -27.79 19.48 -9.69
CA GLU A 644 -27.73 18.03 -9.51
C GLU A 644 -27.99 17.24 -10.82
N ASN A 645 -26.96 17.05 -11.66
CA ASN A 645 -27.06 16.14 -12.80
C ASN A 645 -26.76 14.67 -12.41
N LYS A 646 -27.83 13.87 -12.31
CA LYS A 646 -27.78 12.44 -11.93
C LYS A 646 -27.27 11.53 -13.04
N ILE A 647 -25.96 11.27 -13.07
CA ILE A 647 -25.33 10.09 -13.67
C ILE A 647 -24.31 9.53 -12.67
N GLY A 648 -24.17 8.20 -12.59
CA GLY A 648 -23.22 7.55 -11.69
C GLY A 648 -21.77 7.70 -12.18
N THR A 649 -21.08 8.75 -11.76
CA THR A 649 -19.66 9.02 -12.08
C THR A 649 -18.72 8.56 -10.98
N ARG A 650 -17.48 8.20 -11.36
CA ARG A 650 -16.35 8.04 -10.42
C ARG A 650 -16.18 9.32 -9.58
N LYS A 651 -15.72 9.21 -8.32
CA LYS A 651 -15.19 10.37 -7.56
C LYS A 651 -14.09 11.00 -8.43
N GLN A 652 -14.33 12.22 -8.91
CA GLN A 652 -13.38 12.93 -9.75
C GLN A 652 -12.17 13.34 -8.91
N VAL A 653 -10.96 13.09 -9.42
CA VAL A 653 -9.72 13.52 -8.76
C VAL A 653 -9.61 15.03 -8.90
N PHE A 654 -9.52 15.73 -7.78
CA PHE A 654 -9.34 17.18 -7.76
C PHE A 654 -7.88 17.54 -8.10
N GLN A 655 -7.71 18.35 -9.14
CA GLN A 655 -6.44 18.92 -9.59
C GLN A 655 -6.48 20.44 -9.29
N GLY A 656 -5.83 20.85 -8.21
CA GLY A 656 -5.51 22.25 -7.93
C GLY A 656 -4.03 22.54 -8.20
N MET A 657 -3.61 23.79 -8.03
CA MET A 657 -2.19 24.17 -8.07
C MET A 657 -1.40 23.36 -7.02
N LEU A 658 -0.22 22.85 -7.39
CA LEU A 658 0.70 22.18 -6.48
C LEU A 658 1.83 23.14 -6.13
N THR A 659 1.99 23.46 -4.84
CA THR A 659 3.10 24.28 -4.33
C THR A 659 4.10 23.38 -3.62
N ALA A 660 5.29 23.23 -4.20
CA ALA A 660 6.45 22.56 -3.60
C ALA A 660 7.32 23.55 -2.84
N VAL A 661 7.89 23.10 -1.72
CA VAL A 661 8.82 23.84 -0.87
C VAL A 661 9.95 22.92 -0.41
N SER A 662 11.19 23.39 -0.56
CA SER A 662 12.38 22.75 0.01
C SER A 662 12.95 23.57 1.17
N ASP A 663 13.42 22.90 2.23
CA ASP A 663 13.88 23.57 3.45
C ASP A 663 15.20 24.32 3.22
N PRO A 664 15.21 25.68 3.26
CA PRO A 664 16.40 26.48 2.92
C PRO A 664 17.56 26.31 3.91
N ARG A 665 17.34 25.62 5.04
CA ARG A 665 18.39 25.20 5.98
C ARG A 665 19.43 24.25 5.36
N LYS A 666 19.12 23.58 4.26
CA LYS A 666 20.11 22.81 3.47
C LYS A 666 20.94 23.70 2.53
N GLY A 667 20.36 24.82 2.11
CA GLY A 667 20.98 25.90 1.35
C GLY A 667 21.04 25.67 -0.17
N PRO A 668 21.35 26.72 -0.95
CA PRO A 668 21.37 26.66 -2.40
C PRO A 668 22.53 25.82 -2.95
N ASP A 669 22.28 25.17 -4.08
CA ASP A 669 23.29 24.54 -4.92
C ASP A 669 24.29 25.57 -5.50
N VAL A 670 25.43 25.07 -5.98
CA VAL A 670 26.61 25.89 -6.28
C VAL A 670 26.57 26.57 -7.66
N ASP A 671 25.66 26.16 -8.55
CA ASP A 671 25.50 26.79 -9.84
C ASP A 671 24.66 28.08 -9.74
N ASP A 672 25.33 29.22 -9.89
CA ASP A 672 24.71 30.55 -10.06
C ASP A 672 23.89 30.69 -11.37
N ASN A 673 23.84 29.63 -12.21
CA ASN A 673 23.02 29.56 -13.42
C ASN A 673 21.99 28.41 -13.34
N GLU A 674 20.71 28.78 -13.53
CA GLU A 674 19.59 27.94 -13.99
C GLU A 674 19.12 26.72 -13.16
N VAL A 675 19.83 26.24 -12.13
CA VAL A 675 19.28 25.19 -11.22
C VAL A 675 18.51 25.82 -10.04
N SER A 676 17.25 25.43 -9.89
CA SER A 676 16.36 25.78 -8.77
C SER A 676 16.29 24.61 -7.76
N LEU A 677 16.05 24.89 -6.47
CA LEU A 677 16.04 23.84 -5.43
C LEU A 677 14.81 22.92 -5.52
N SER A 678 13.70 23.43 -6.06
CA SER A 678 12.60 22.63 -6.59
C SER A 678 12.39 23.00 -8.07
N SER A 679 11.72 22.14 -8.83
CA SER A 679 11.75 22.17 -10.31
C SER A 679 10.36 21.94 -10.93
N PHE A 680 10.13 22.57 -12.08
CA PHE A 680 8.82 22.70 -12.71
C PHE A 680 8.62 21.72 -13.88
N VAL A 681 7.37 21.34 -14.12
CA VAL A 681 6.88 20.80 -15.39
C VAL A 681 6.25 21.95 -16.19
N GLU A 682 6.88 22.37 -17.30
CA GLU A 682 6.38 23.43 -18.20
C GLU A 682 5.35 22.93 -19.23
N ASP A 683 4.47 23.85 -19.65
CA ASP A 683 3.41 23.61 -20.64
C ASP A 683 3.95 23.39 -22.06
N LEU A 684 3.93 22.14 -22.54
CA LEU A 684 4.01 21.83 -23.97
C LEU A 684 2.70 22.22 -24.70
N LYS A 685 2.57 23.51 -25.04
CA LYS A 685 1.43 24.02 -25.80
C LYS A 685 1.35 23.37 -27.19
N PRO A 686 0.18 22.89 -27.63
CA PRO A 686 0.02 22.38 -28.99
C PRO A 686 0.06 23.53 -29.99
N GLU A 687 1.03 23.51 -30.92
CA GLU A 687 1.05 24.47 -32.03
C GLU A 687 -0.13 24.20 -32.97
N ASN A 688 -1.03 25.18 -33.09
CA ASN A 688 -2.08 25.14 -34.10
C ASN A 688 -1.48 25.37 -35.49
N GLU A 689 -1.69 24.41 -36.41
CA GLU A 689 -1.44 24.64 -37.83
C GLU A 689 -2.31 25.82 -38.32
N ASN A 690 -1.69 26.95 -38.66
CA ASN A 690 -2.34 27.97 -39.46
C ASN A 690 -1.37 28.56 -40.49
N LYS A 691 -1.64 28.30 -41.76
CA LYS A 691 -0.80 28.73 -42.89
C LYS A 691 -1.12 30.17 -43.27
N SER A 692 -0.13 31.04 -43.19
CA SER A 692 -0.09 32.28 -43.98
C SER A 692 1.30 32.45 -44.56
N ASN A 693 1.39 32.41 -45.90
CA ASN A 693 2.65 32.64 -46.61
C ASN A 693 3.14 34.07 -46.39
N ASN A 694 4.46 34.27 -46.29
CA ASN A 694 5.19 35.38 -46.92
C ASN A 694 6.71 35.16 -46.77
N GLU A 695 7.37 34.92 -47.90
CA GLU A 695 8.80 35.16 -48.13
C GLU A 695 8.93 36.47 -48.95
N PRO A 696 10.13 37.06 -49.15
CA PRO A 696 11.40 36.90 -48.43
C PRO A 696 11.95 38.25 -47.90
N GLU A 697 13.13 38.26 -47.26
CA GLU A 697 14.28 39.10 -47.65
C GLU A 697 15.57 38.65 -46.93
N GLU A 698 16.73 38.99 -47.50
CA GLU A 698 18.09 38.67 -47.01
C GLU A 698 18.55 39.75 -45.98
N GLU A 699 19.63 39.65 -45.19
CA GLU A 699 21.00 39.21 -45.51
C GLU A 699 21.87 38.99 -44.23
N GLU A 700 23.00 38.27 -44.41
CA GLU A 700 24.12 37.93 -43.50
C GLU A 700 24.20 38.34 -42.00
N GLY A 701 24.49 37.36 -41.13
CA GLY A 701 24.96 37.59 -39.74
C GLY A 701 25.56 36.35 -39.03
N LYS A 702 26.90 36.31 -38.88
CA LYS A 702 27.68 35.24 -38.19
C LYS A 702 27.19 35.06 -36.72
N THR A 703 27.19 33.89 -36.07
CA THR A 703 28.11 32.73 -36.18
C THR A 703 27.48 31.43 -35.62
N ARG A 704 27.73 30.26 -36.22
CA ARG A 704 27.50 28.93 -35.60
C ARG A 704 28.70 28.00 -35.83
N LYS A 705 29.38 27.56 -34.76
CA LYS A 705 30.28 26.39 -34.73
C LYS A 705 30.69 26.04 -33.29
N PHE A 706 31.30 24.85 -33.13
CA PHE A 706 31.40 24.05 -31.90
C PHE A 706 30.03 23.51 -31.45
N TRP A 707 29.87 22.23 -31.12
CA TRP A 707 30.85 21.12 -31.00
C TRP A 707 30.67 20.06 -32.11
N SER A 708 31.77 19.58 -32.71
CA SER A 708 31.78 18.32 -33.50
C SER A 708 33.20 17.80 -33.86
N LYS A 709 34.07 17.50 -32.88
CA LYS A 709 35.17 16.50 -33.02
C LYS A 709 36.04 16.34 -31.78
N ALA A 710 36.19 15.10 -31.31
CA ALA A 710 37.39 14.55 -30.69
C ALA A 710 37.46 13.04 -31.02
N TYR A 711 38.64 12.42 -30.89
CA TYR A 711 38.95 11.00 -31.15
C TYR A 711 38.88 10.47 -32.59
N SER A 712 40.02 10.53 -33.28
CA SER A 712 40.53 9.46 -34.18
C SER A 712 41.95 9.79 -34.69
N GLY A 713 42.86 8.82 -34.63
CA GLY A 713 44.24 8.91 -35.13
C GLY A 713 45.24 8.20 -34.21
N GLY A 714 46.10 7.28 -34.65
CA GLY A 714 46.25 6.67 -35.99
C GLY A 714 46.81 5.24 -35.85
N GLY A 715 47.34 4.57 -36.89
CA GLY A 715 47.49 4.93 -38.30
C GLY A 715 48.42 3.93 -39.05
N GLY A 716 48.43 3.97 -40.39
CA GLY A 716 49.30 3.15 -41.26
C GLY A 716 48.85 1.68 -41.46
N GLU A 717 49.19 0.97 -42.54
CA GLU A 717 49.80 1.37 -43.82
C GLU A 717 49.41 0.39 -44.97
N ASN A 718 49.76 0.79 -46.20
CA ASN A 718 49.52 0.16 -47.51
C ASN A 718 49.73 -1.37 -47.66
N LEU A 719 48.97 -2.03 -48.57
CA LEU A 719 49.55 -2.79 -49.71
C LEU A 719 48.56 -3.06 -50.88
N ARG A 720 49.06 -3.64 -51.98
CA ARG A 720 48.53 -3.56 -53.38
C ARG A 720 47.71 -4.77 -53.88
N ASN A 721 46.80 -4.47 -54.82
CA ASN A 721 46.41 -5.20 -56.06
C ASN A 721 46.44 -6.76 -56.13
N ASN A 722 45.34 -7.37 -56.61
CA ASN A 722 45.28 -7.78 -58.03
C ASN A 722 43.90 -8.25 -58.58
N ASN A 723 43.77 -8.09 -59.91
CA ASN A 723 42.94 -8.80 -60.91
C ASN A 723 42.74 -10.32 -60.62
N LYS A 724 41.73 -11.08 -61.09
CA LYS A 724 40.64 -11.00 -62.11
C LYS A 724 39.71 -12.25 -61.92
N ALA A 725 38.59 -12.57 -62.61
CA ALA A 725 37.69 -11.99 -63.64
C ALA A 725 36.36 -12.80 -63.69
N GLY A 726 35.35 -12.35 -64.45
CA GLY A 726 34.07 -13.07 -64.73
C GLY A 726 32.92 -12.70 -63.78
N GLU A 727 31.64 -12.68 -64.17
CA GLU A 727 30.99 -12.91 -65.47
C GLU A 727 29.77 -11.98 -65.70
N LEU A 728 29.23 -12.01 -66.92
CA LEU A 728 27.87 -11.66 -67.39
C LEU A 728 26.88 -11.01 -66.39
N GLY A 729 26.52 -9.74 -66.62
CA GLY A 729 25.56 -9.00 -65.80
C GLY A 729 24.10 -9.03 -66.30
N MET A 730 23.15 -8.87 -65.37
CA MET A 730 21.75 -8.54 -65.67
C MET A 730 21.19 -7.50 -64.67
N LYS A 731 20.17 -6.75 -65.09
CA LYS A 731 19.72 -5.46 -64.50
C LYS A 731 19.36 -5.54 -63.00
N MET A 732 19.92 -4.64 -62.18
CA MET A 732 19.42 -4.39 -60.82
C MET A 732 18.07 -3.67 -60.81
N LYS A 733 17.16 -4.12 -59.92
CA LYS A 733 16.00 -3.35 -59.44
C LYS A 733 16.39 -2.54 -58.19
N LYS A 734 15.66 -1.47 -57.87
CA LYS A 734 15.84 -0.73 -56.59
C LYS A 734 15.57 -1.68 -55.40
N LYS A 735 16.44 -1.67 -54.37
CA LYS A 735 16.12 -2.28 -53.07
C LYS A 735 14.94 -1.55 -52.41
N GLY A 736 14.05 -2.30 -51.77
CA GLY A 736 13.04 -1.75 -50.86
C GLY A 736 13.65 -1.43 -49.50
N LYS A 737 12.89 -0.70 -48.66
CA LYS A 737 13.14 -0.65 -47.21
C LYS A 737 12.44 -1.84 -46.56
N SER A 738 13.08 -2.50 -45.60
CA SER A 738 12.42 -3.46 -44.72
C SER A 738 11.32 -2.78 -43.90
N LYS A 739 10.33 -3.55 -43.46
CA LYS A 739 9.29 -3.11 -42.53
C LYS A 739 9.53 -3.75 -41.16
N THR A 740 9.31 -2.96 -40.12
CA THR A 740 9.43 -3.41 -38.72
C THR A 740 8.03 -3.58 -38.15
N HIS A 741 7.76 -4.71 -37.50
CA HIS A 741 6.50 -4.97 -36.82
C HIS A 741 6.76 -5.15 -35.32
N TRP A 742 5.82 -4.72 -34.49
CA TRP A 742 5.92 -4.76 -33.03
C TRP A 742 4.82 -5.66 -32.49
N VAL A 743 5.19 -6.73 -31.78
CA VAL A 743 4.23 -7.75 -31.30
C VAL A 743 4.33 -7.87 -29.79
N CYS A 744 3.19 -7.88 -29.12
CA CYS A 744 3.15 -7.95 -27.67
C CYS A 744 3.31 -9.38 -27.12
N SER A 745 4.22 -9.57 -26.17
CA SER A 745 4.42 -10.84 -25.44
C SER A 745 3.27 -11.26 -24.51
N ASN A 746 2.35 -10.34 -24.17
CA ASN A 746 1.23 -10.57 -23.26
C ASN A 746 -0.12 -10.73 -24.00
N CYS A 747 -0.52 -9.71 -24.77
CA CYS A 747 -1.76 -9.73 -25.56
C CYS A 747 -1.64 -10.53 -26.87
N GLY A 748 -0.46 -10.55 -27.51
CA GLY A 748 -0.25 -11.13 -28.85
C GLY A 748 -0.56 -10.17 -30.02
N GLU A 749 -1.13 -9.00 -29.74
CA GLU A 749 -1.51 -8.01 -30.75
C GLU A 749 -0.29 -7.41 -31.48
N SER A 750 -0.48 -7.05 -32.75
CA SER A 750 0.57 -6.58 -33.66
C SER A 750 0.37 -5.13 -34.12
N PHE A 751 1.44 -4.34 -34.10
CA PHE A 751 1.43 -2.91 -34.38
C PHE A 751 2.52 -2.56 -35.40
N GLY A 752 2.20 -1.68 -36.36
CA GLY A 752 3.15 -1.23 -37.40
C GLY A 752 4.21 -0.23 -36.92
N GLN A 753 4.13 0.22 -35.66
CA GLN A 753 5.08 1.12 -35.01
C GLN A 753 4.98 0.98 -33.49
N TRP A 754 5.99 1.45 -32.76
CA TRP A 754 6.05 1.35 -31.29
C TRP A 754 5.17 2.40 -30.60
N TRP A 755 4.64 2.03 -29.42
CA TRP A 755 3.78 2.88 -28.60
C TRP A 755 4.02 2.70 -27.08
N GLY A 756 5.19 2.20 -26.66
CA GLY A 756 5.53 1.96 -25.24
C GLY A 756 4.87 0.73 -24.59
N GLY A 757 3.60 0.46 -24.87
CA GLY A 757 2.84 -0.69 -24.34
C GLY A 757 1.77 -1.23 -25.30
N CYS A 758 1.24 -2.43 -25.03
CA CYS A 758 0.16 -3.00 -25.84
C CYS A 758 -1.16 -2.27 -25.59
N ARG A 759 -1.62 -1.43 -26.53
CA ARG A 759 -2.92 -0.72 -26.51
C ARG A 759 -4.18 -1.64 -26.60
N HIS A 760 -4.04 -2.93 -26.32
CA HIS A 760 -5.11 -3.92 -26.23
C HIS A 760 -5.18 -4.59 -24.85
N CYS A 761 -4.12 -4.53 -24.03
CA CYS A 761 -4.14 -5.00 -22.63
C CYS A 761 -3.44 -4.05 -21.65
N ASP A 762 -3.07 -2.86 -22.12
CA ASP A 762 -2.36 -1.77 -21.44
C ASP A 762 -1.04 -2.13 -20.75
N ALA A 763 -0.51 -3.35 -20.99
CA ALA A 763 0.74 -3.81 -20.43
C ALA A 763 1.96 -3.14 -21.08
N ILE A 764 2.66 -2.32 -20.30
CA ILE A 764 3.89 -1.59 -20.66
C ILE A 764 5.08 -2.57 -20.82
N GLY A 765 6.07 -2.25 -21.66
CA GLY A 765 7.30 -3.05 -21.82
C GLY A 765 7.12 -4.39 -22.56
N THR A 766 5.88 -4.77 -22.90
CA THR A 766 5.57 -6.06 -23.53
C THR A 766 5.73 -6.10 -25.05
N LEU A 767 5.87 -4.95 -25.73
CA LEU A 767 6.03 -4.89 -27.19
C LEU A 767 7.47 -5.25 -27.60
N LYS A 768 7.65 -6.38 -28.30
CA LYS A 768 8.93 -6.81 -28.87
C LYS A 768 9.02 -6.47 -30.36
N VAL A 769 10.21 -6.08 -30.79
CA VAL A 769 10.55 -5.83 -32.20
C VAL A 769 10.66 -7.15 -32.96
N PHE A 770 10.03 -7.19 -34.13
CA PHE A 770 10.30 -8.16 -35.18
C PHE A 770 10.73 -7.41 -36.45
N THR A 771 12.00 -7.57 -36.81
CA THR A 771 12.58 -7.16 -38.11
C THR A 771 12.67 -8.37 -39.03
N GLU A 772 12.19 -8.24 -40.26
CA GLU A 772 12.45 -9.22 -41.30
C GLU A 772 13.88 -9.03 -41.84
N ASP A 773 14.85 -9.77 -41.30
CA ASP A 773 16.18 -9.90 -41.90
C ASP A 773 16.15 -10.92 -43.06
N GLU A 774 16.50 -10.47 -44.27
CA GLU A 774 16.33 -11.22 -45.52
C GLU A 774 17.08 -12.57 -45.55
N ASP A 775 18.10 -12.76 -44.70
CA ASP A 775 18.93 -13.98 -44.66
C ASP A 775 18.32 -15.18 -43.90
N PHE A 776 17.21 -15.01 -43.16
CA PHE A 776 16.48 -16.17 -42.61
C PHE A 776 15.61 -16.86 -43.68
N ALA A 777 15.19 -16.12 -44.71
CA ALA A 777 14.34 -16.63 -45.79
C ALA A 777 15.05 -17.65 -46.69
N SER A 778 16.36 -17.48 -46.91
CA SER A 778 17.16 -18.26 -47.87
C SER A 778 17.34 -19.74 -47.50
N LYS A 779 17.09 -20.12 -46.25
CA LYS A 779 17.05 -21.53 -45.79
C LYS A 779 15.63 -22.09 -45.60
N LEU A 780 14.59 -21.25 -45.64
CA LEU A 780 13.19 -21.66 -45.48
C LEU A 780 12.44 -21.85 -46.81
N THR A 781 12.91 -21.26 -47.91
CA THR A 781 12.37 -21.51 -49.26
C THR A 781 12.57 -22.95 -49.79
N GLY A 782 13.16 -23.84 -48.99
CA GLY A 782 13.24 -25.28 -49.26
C GLY A 782 12.07 -26.13 -48.73
N PHE A 783 11.17 -25.57 -47.90
CA PHE A 783 10.04 -26.32 -47.31
C PHE A 783 8.72 -25.55 -47.38
N GLY A 784 8.07 -25.57 -48.54
CA GLY A 784 6.64 -25.27 -48.63
C GLY A 784 5.80 -26.45 -48.13
N SER A 785 5.32 -26.41 -46.89
CA SER A 785 4.33 -27.38 -46.37
C SER A 785 3.62 -26.87 -45.12
N GLU A 786 2.36 -27.26 -44.93
CA GLU A 786 1.50 -26.94 -43.77
C GLU A 786 1.88 -27.74 -42.50
N LYS A 787 3.16 -28.12 -42.37
CA LYS A 787 3.68 -29.08 -41.38
C LYS A 787 4.53 -28.40 -40.32
N GLY A 788 3.82 -27.77 -39.37
CA GLY A 788 4.39 -27.21 -38.13
C GLY A 788 3.33 -27.07 -37.05
N ALA A 789 2.15 -26.57 -37.40
CA ALA A 789 0.97 -26.51 -36.51
C ALA A 789 -0.27 -27.25 -37.09
N GLY A 790 -0.15 -27.86 -38.28
CA GLY A 790 -1.25 -28.52 -39.00
C GLY A 790 -1.08 -30.02 -39.26
N SER A 791 0.09 -30.61 -38.96
CA SER A 791 0.47 -31.95 -39.48
C SER A 791 -0.31 -33.14 -38.89
N TRP A 792 -1.18 -32.92 -37.90
CA TRP A 792 -1.71 -33.96 -37.02
C TRP A 792 -3.22 -34.13 -37.06
N PHE A 793 -3.93 -33.06 -37.42
CA PHE A 793 -5.31 -33.17 -37.88
C PHE A 793 -5.32 -33.75 -39.29
N HIS A 794 -5.18 -35.08 -39.39
CA HIS A 794 -5.37 -35.80 -40.64
C HIS A 794 -6.71 -35.38 -41.27
N GLN A 795 -6.67 -34.96 -42.54
CA GLN A 795 -7.81 -34.37 -43.23
C GLN A 795 -8.95 -35.39 -43.38
N ASN A 796 -10.14 -35.07 -42.84
CA ASN A 796 -11.44 -35.17 -43.55
C ASN A 796 -12.65 -34.85 -42.66
N ARG A 797 -12.86 -33.55 -42.37
CA ARG A 797 -14.19 -32.90 -42.27
C ARG A 797 -14.00 -31.48 -42.79
N GLY A 798 -14.90 -31.04 -43.67
CA GLY A 798 -14.68 -29.87 -44.53
C GLY A 798 -14.53 -28.55 -43.79
N ASP A 799 -13.97 -27.55 -44.48
CA ASP A 799 -13.79 -26.19 -43.96
C ASP A 799 -15.09 -25.63 -43.37
N MET A 800 -14.99 -24.96 -42.22
CA MET A 800 -16.14 -24.33 -41.56
C MET A 800 -16.58 -23.08 -42.32
N LEU A 801 -17.28 -23.28 -43.44
CA LEU A 801 -18.03 -22.23 -44.12
C LEU A 801 -19.10 -21.67 -43.16
N PRO A 802 -19.28 -20.33 -43.06
CA PRO A 802 -20.31 -19.72 -42.23
C PRO A 802 -21.71 -20.24 -42.58
N GLN A 803 -22.31 -20.98 -41.65
CA GLN A 803 -23.65 -21.55 -41.81
C GLN A 803 -24.74 -20.55 -41.40
N ARG A 804 -25.92 -20.63 -42.01
CA ARG A 804 -27.08 -19.83 -41.59
C ARG A 804 -27.64 -20.40 -40.30
N LEU A 805 -28.08 -19.55 -39.38
CA LEU A 805 -28.72 -19.94 -38.11
C LEU A 805 -29.93 -20.89 -38.34
N THR A 806 -30.68 -20.67 -39.42
CA THR A 806 -31.80 -21.52 -39.85
C THR A 806 -31.40 -22.93 -40.26
N ASP A 807 -30.14 -23.16 -40.60
CA ASP A 807 -29.61 -24.44 -41.06
C ASP A 807 -28.85 -25.16 -39.94
N VAL A 808 -28.22 -24.41 -39.02
CA VAL A 808 -27.68 -24.95 -37.75
C VAL A 808 -28.81 -25.50 -36.86
N ASN A 809 -29.93 -24.79 -36.74
CA ASN A 809 -31.03 -25.21 -35.87
C ASN A 809 -31.90 -26.35 -36.47
N LYS A 810 -31.64 -26.81 -37.69
CA LYS A 810 -32.37 -27.95 -38.31
C LYS A 810 -31.81 -29.28 -37.81
N GLY A 811 -32.59 -29.94 -36.95
CA GLY A 811 -32.29 -31.30 -36.48
C GLY A 811 -31.58 -31.37 -35.11
N ILE A 812 -31.26 -30.24 -34.50
CA ILE A 812 -30.81 -30.19 -33.10
C ILE A 812 -32.04 -30.15 -32.19
N ASN A 813 -32.31 -31.26 -31.49
CA ASN A 813 -33.27 -31.23 -30.38
C ASN A 813 -32.60 -30.56 -29.16
N GLN A 814 -33.14 -29.41 -28.74
CA GLN A 814 -32.59 -28.58 -27.68
C GLN A 814 -32.55 -29.27 -26.30
N MET A 815 -33.38 -30.31 -26.09
CA MET A 815 -33.34 -31.12 -24.86
C MET A 815 -32.30 -32.25 -24.86
N THR A 816 -31.78 -32.69 -26.02
CA THR A 816 -31.00 -33.95 -26.12
C THR A 816 -29.66 -33.83 -26.87
N TRP A 817 -29.15 -32.62 -27.06
CA TRP A 817 -27.85 -32.37 -27.70
C TRP A 817 -26.67 -32.35 -26.71
N ARG A 818 -26.96 -32.19 -25.41
CA ARG A 818 -25.98 -32.31 -24.32
C ARG A 818 -25.71 -33.79 -24.00
N ILE A 819 -24.55 -34.06 -23.42
CA ILE A 819 -24.27 -35.36 -22.78
C ILE A 819 -25.02 -35.39 -21.44
N PRO A 820 -25.97 -36.32 -21.24
CA PRO A 820 -26.67 -36.47 -19.97
C PRO A 820 -25.72 -36.99 -18.89
N LEU A 821 -26.02 -36.63 -17.64
CA LEU A 821 -25.29 -37.07 -16.45
C LEU A 821 -26.32 -37.63 -15.45
N ASP A 822 -26.34 -38.95 -15.31
CA ASP A 822 -27.43 -39.68 -14.65
C ASP A 822 -27.18 -39.91 -13.14
N GLY A 823 -28.23 -40.34 -12.43
CA GLY A 823 -28.19 -40.58 -10.99
C GLY A 823 -28.10 -39.30 -10.16
N LEU A 824 -28.05 -39.43 -8.82
CA LEU A 824 -28.10 -38.28 -7.91
C LEU A 824 -26.90 -37.34 -8.07
N PHE A 825 -25.69 -37.89 -8.21
CA PHE A 825 -24.46 -37.12 -8.43
C PHE A 825 -24.46 -36.45 -9.82
N GLY A 826 -24.76 -37.20 -10.88
CA GLY A 826 -24.80 -36.68 -12.24
C GLY A 826 -25.86 -35.59 -12.42
N SER A 827 -27.02 -35.73 -11.79
CA SER A 827 -28.12 -34.75 -11.85
C SER A 827 -27.71 -33.38 -11.29
N GLU A 828 -26.97 -33.34 -10.17
CA GLU A 828 -26.50 -32.07 -9.60
C GLU A 828 -25.34 -31.46 -10.40
N VAL A 829 -24.40 -32.27 -10.91
CA VAL A 829 -23.35 -31.78 -11.83
C VAL A 829 -23.98 -31.25 -13.13
N GLY A 830 -24.94 -31.97 -13.69
CA GLY A 830 -25.71 -31.56 -14.86
C GLY A 830 -26.49 -30.28 -14.63
N ARG A 831 -27.07 -30.09 -13.44
CA ARG A 831 -27.74 -28.84 -13.03
C ARG A 831 -26.78 -27.65 -13.01
N VAL A 832 -25.58 -27.81 -12.45
CA VAL A 832 -24.54 -26.76 -12.40
C VAL A 832 -23.99 -26.45 -13.80
N LEU A 833 -23.98 -27.43 -14.71
CA LEU A 833 -23.61 -27.27 -16.13
C LEU A 833 -24.76 -26.71 -17.01
N GLY A 834 -25.97 -26.52 -16.48
CA GLY A 834 -27.12 -26.00 -17.22
C GLY A 834 -27.85 -27.04 -18.08
N GLY A 835 -27.98 -28.28 -17.58
CA GLY A 835 -28.66 -29.39 -18.27
C GLY A 835 -27.74 -30.50 -18.81
N GLY A 836 -26.51 -30.61 -18.30
CA GLY A 836 -25.52 -31.60 -18.76
C GLY A 836 -24.35 -31.01 -19.55
N LEU A 837 -23.37 -31.87 -19.84
CA LEU A 837 -22.08 -31.48 -20.44
C LEU A 837 -22.22 -31.19 -21.94
N VAL A 838 -21.70 -30.06 -22.40
CA VAL A 838 -21.87 -29.59 -23.78
C VAL A 838 -20.78 -30.16 -24.70
N PRO A 839 -21.13 -30.80 -25.83
CA PRO A 839 -20.16 -31.22 -26.84
C PRO A 839 -19.28 -30.06 -27.31
N GLY A 840 -17.98 -30.32 -27.46
CA GLY A 840 -16.98 -29.32 -27.84
C GLY A 840 -16.81 -28.16 -26.84
N SER A 841 -17.26 -28.28 -25.60
CA SER A 841 -16.97 -27.31 -24.54
C SER A 841 -15.60 -27.52 -23.91
N LEU A 842 -15.00 -26.42 -23.43
CA LEU A 842 -13.86 -26.44 -22.52
C LEU A 842 -14.32 -25.99 -21.12
N VAL A 843 -14.14 -26.86 -20.13
CA VAL A 843 -14.57 -26.65 -18.73
C VAL A 843 -13.34 -26.60 -17.82
N LEU A 844 -13.21 -25.56 -17.00
CA LEU A 844 -12.20 -25.48 -15.94
C LEU A 844 -12.80 -25.86 -14.59
N VAL A 845 -12.11 -26.70 -13.82
CA VAL A 845 -12.42 -27.01 -12.42
C VAL A 845 -11.32 -26.44 -11.51
N GLY A 846 -11.67 -25.37 -10.81
CA GLY A 846 -10.83 -24.70 -9.80
C GLY A 846 -11.22 -25.05 -8.37
N GLY A 847 -10.41 -24.60 -7.41
CA GLY A 847 -10.59 -24.86 -5.98
C GLY A 847 -9.28 -25.22 -5.29
N ASP A 848 -9.31 -25.26 -3.95
CA ASP A 848 -8.13 -25.40 -3.10
C ASP A 848 -7.38 -26.73 -3.29
N PRO A 849 -6.09 -26.80 -2.90
CA PRO A 849 -5.34 -28.05 -2.85
C PRO A 849 -6.00 -29.04 -1.87
N GLY A 850 -6.27 -30.26 -2.33
CA GLY A 850 -6.90 -31.30 -1.51
C GLY A 850 -8.42 -31.20 -1.32
N VAL A 851 -9.12 -30.24 -1.94
CA VAL A 851 -10.60 -30.14 -1.82
C VAL A 851 -11.34 -31.34 -2.43
N GLY A 852 -10.74 -31.97 -3.45
CA GLY A 852 -11.25 -33.20 -4.10
C GLY A 852 -11.32 -33.19 -5.64
N LYS A 853 -10.70 -32.22 -6.33
CA LYS A 853 -10.85 -31.99 -7.79
C LYS A 853 -10.61 -33.24 -8.67
N SER A 854 -9.47 -33.91 -8.51
CA SER A 854 -9.12 -35.13 -9.27
C SER A 854 -10.08 -36.29 -8.99
N THR A 855 -10.51 -36.43 -7.72
CA THR A 855 -11.53 -37.40 -7.31
C THR A 855 -12.86 -37.15 -8.02
N PHE A 856 -13.32 -35.90 -8.02
CA PHE A 856 -14.55 -35.46 -8.69
C PHE A 856 -14.53 -35.71 -10.20
N LEU A 857 -13.46 -35.33 -10.90
CA LEU A 857 -13.35 -35.57 -12.34
C LEU A 857 -13.20 -37.06 -12.68
N LEU A 858 -12.53 -37.87 -11.86
CA LEU A 858 -12.40 -39.31 -12.10
C LEU A 858 -13.75 -40.03 -11.95
N GLN A 859 -14.60 -39.60 -11.01
CA GLN A 859 -16.00 -40.08 -10.91
C GLN A 859 -16.84 -39.66 -12.12
N LEU A 860 -16.68 -38.42 -12.60
CA LEU A 860 -17.39 -37.94 -13.79
C LEU A 860 -16.93 -38.67 -15.07
N ALA A 861 -15.64 -39.02 -15.16
CA ALA A 861 -15.09 -39.81 -16.26
C ALA A 861 -15.72 -41.21 -16.32
N ALA A 862 -15.77 -41.90 -15.17
CA ALA A 862 -16.37 -43.22 -15.03
C ALA A 862 -17.85 -43.22 -15.44
N MET A 863 -18.64 -42.26 -14.95
CA MET A 863 -20.05 -42.11 -15.31
C MET A 863 -20.27 -41.89 -16.81
N ILE A 864 -19.38 -41.15 -17.49
CA ILE A 864 -19.48 -40.92 -18.95
C ILE A 864 -19.05 -42.16 -19.74
N ALA A 865 -18.15 -43.00 -19.20
CA ALA A 865 -17.73 -44.28 -19.77
C ALA A 865 -18.83 -45.35 -19.64
N GLU A 866 -19.38 -45.55 -18.44
CA GLU A 866 -20.51 -46.45 -18.15
C GLU A 866 -21.74 -46.14 -19.02
N GLY A 867 -22.02 -44.85 -19.20
CA GLY A 867 -23.19 -44.37 -19.93
C GLY A 867 -24.48 -44.44 -19.12
N SER A 868 -25.53 -43.85 -19.67
CA SER A 868 -26.87 -43.81 -19.08
C SER A 868 -27.81 -44.81 -19.75
N ASN A 869 -28.92 -45.16 -19.08
CA ASN A 869 -30.01 -45.95 -19.69
C ASN A 869 -30.64 -45.29 -20.94
N SER A 870 -30.32 -44.01 -21.19
CA SER A 870 -30.80 -43.16 -22.29
C SER A 870 -29.72 -42.80 -23.32
N GLY A 871 -28.45 -43.19 -23.09
CA GLY A 871 -27.28 -42.72 -23.84
C GLY A 871 -26.33 -43.85 -24.23
N ARG A 872 -25.50 -43.62 -25.25
CA ARG A 872 -24.44 -44.57 -25.63
C ARG A 872 -23.26 -44.46 -24.68
N ALA A 873 -22.88 -45.56 -24.02
CA ALA A 873 -21.56 -45.75 -23.44
C ALA A 873 -20.44 -45.48 -24.46
N GLY A 874 -19.21 -45.32 -23.99
CA GLY A 874 -18.03 -45.20 -24.85
C GLY A 874 -16.87 -44.43 -24.23
N PRO A 875 -15.67 -44.49 -24.85
CA PRO A 875 -14.40 -44.22 -24.17
C PRO A 875 -14.31 -42.84 -23.52
N ALA A 876 -13.90 -42.81 -22.25
CA ALA A 876 -13.46 -41.61 -21.56
C ALA A 876 -11.94 -41.66 -21.37
N ILE A 877 -11.24 -40.53 -21.52
CA ILE A 877 -9.78 -40.46 -21.33
C ILE A 877 -9.44 -39.50 -20.18
N TYR A 878 -8.72 -40.01 -19.18
CA TYR A 878 -8.13 -39.23 -18.10
C TYR A 878 -6.62 -39.15 -18.29
N VAL A 879 -6.11 -37.96 -18.62
CA VAL A 879 -4.67 -37.69 -18.76
C VAL A 879 -4.16 -36.98 -17.51
N SER A 880 -3.05 -37.44 -16.95
CA SER A 880 -2.32 -36.68 -15.92
C SER A 880 -0.87 -36.40 -16.32
N GLY A 881 -0.39 -35.21 -15.95
CA GLY A 881 1.03 -34.86 -15.97
C GLY A 881 1.66 -34.82 -14.58
N GLU A 882 0.89 -35.08 -13.51
CA GLU A 882 1.36 -35.12 -12.12
C GLU A 882 1.48 -36.55 -11.56
N GLU A 883 0.57 -37.45 -11.94
CA GLU A 883 0.45 -38.80 -11.37
C GLU A 883 0.68 -39.91 -12.41
N SER A 884 1.18 -41.06 -11.92
CA SER A 884 1.31 -42.29 -12.70
C SER A 884 -0.05 -42.99 -12.87
N VAL A 885 -0.15 -43.84 -13.90
CA VAL A 885 -1.38 -44.61 -14.19
C VAL A 885 -1.77 -45.49 -12.99
N GLU A 886 -0.79 -46.07 -12.29
CA GLU A 886 -1.00 -46.89 -11.11
C GLU A 886 -1.53 -46.08 -9.92
N GLN A 887 -1.08 -44.83 -9.75
CA GLN A 887 -1.57 -43.94 -8.67
C GLN A 887 -3.04 -43.55 -8.90
N ILE A 888 -3.42 -43.29 -10.15
CA ILE A 888 -4.80 -43.00 -10.56
C ILE A 888 -5.67 -44.25 -10.43
N GLY A 889 -5.17 -45.43 -10.84
CA GLY A 889 -5.82 -46.73 -10.64
C GLY A 889 -6.13 -47.00 -9.16
N ASN A 890 -5.14 -46.84 -8.28
CA ASN A 890 -5.34 -46.94 -6.82
C ASN A 890 -6.37 -45.93 -6.27
N ARG A 891 -6.66 -44.81 -6.97
CA ARG A 891 -7.75 -43.89 -6.63
C ARG A 891 -9.10 -44.39 -7.14
N ALA A 892 -9.15 -44.96 -8.34
CA ALA A 892 -10.34 -45.62 -8.89
C ALA A 892 -10.79 -46.80 -8.02
N ASP A 893 -9.87 -47.68 -7.62
CA ASP A 893 -10.13 -48.85 -6.76
C ASP A 893 -10.79 -48.45 -5.43
N ARG A 894 -10.26 -47.41 -4.75
CA ARG A 894 -10.83 -46.88 -3.50
C ARG A 894 -12.25 -46.33 -3.67
N MET A 895 -12.59 -45.85 -4.87
CA MET A 895 -13.94 -45.40 -5.23
C MET A 895 -14.81 -46.52 -5.83
N ARG A 896 -14.27 -47.74 -6.01
CA ARG A 896 -14.91 -48.88 -6.67
C ARG A 896 -15.29 -48.62 -8.14
N ILE A 897 -14.54 -47.76 -8.81
CA ILE A 897 -14.66 -47.50 -10.25
C ILE A 897 -13.99 -48.67 -10.99
N GLY A 898 -14.79 -49.50 -11.66
CA GLY A 898 -14.35 -50.72 -12.36
C GLY A 898 -14.70 -50.72 -13.86
N THR A 899 -14.61 -49.54 -14.49
CA THR A 899 -15.18 -49.27 -15.82
C THR A 899 -14.23 -49.63 -16.96
N GLU A 900 -14.62 -50.56 -17.84
CA GLU A 900 -13.76 -51.04 -18.94
C GLU A 900 -13.45 -49.94 -19.99
N ASP A 901 -14.33 -48.96 -20.18
CA ASP A 901 -14.19 -47.85 -21.15
C ASP A 901 -13.47 -46.60 -20.59
N LEU A 902 -12.85 -46.66 -19.41
CA LEU A 902 -12.07 -45.54 -18.83
C LEU A 902 -10.57 -45.73 -19.05
N PHE A 903 -10.02 -44.99 -19.99
CA PHE A 903 -8.62 -45.05 -20.37
C PHE A 903 -7.79 -44.03 -19.58
N LEU A 904 -6.74 -44.50 -18.91
CA LEU A 904 -5.80 -43.66 -18.16
C LEU A 904 -4.55 -43.43 -18.99
N TYR A 905 -4.07 -42.19 -19.04
CA TYR A 905 -2.82 -41.84 -19.70
C TYR A 905 -1.96 -40.91 -18.84
N SER A 906 -0.64 -41.06 -18.90
CA SER A 906 0.31 -40.22 -18.14
C SER A 906 1.35 -39.65 -19.10
N ASN A 907 1.25 -38.34 -19.35
CA ASN A 907 2.18 -37.56 -20.18
C ASN A 907 1.97 -36.06 -19.91
N THR A 908 3.01 -35.25 -20.18
CA THR A 908 3.04 -33.79 -20.02
C THR A 908 3.12 -33.04 -21.36
N ASP A 909 3.43 -33.74 -22.45
CA ASP A 909 3.53 -33.15 -23.79
C ASP A 909 2.13 -33.01 -24.42
N ILE A 910 1.59 -31.77 -24.52
CA ILE A 910 0.24 -31.54 -25.12
C ILE A 910 0.16 -32.08 -26.54
N GLU A 911 1.30 -32.08 -27.20
CA GLU A 911 1.50 -32.55 -28.54
C GLU A 911 1.18 -34.07 -28.57
N ASP A 912 2.03 -34.94 -28.04
CA ASP A 912 1.81 -36.40 -28.03
C ASP A 912 0.44 -36.84 -27.45
N ILE A 913 -0.07 -36.10 -26.45
CA ILE A 913 -1.40 -36.28 -25.87
C ILE A 913 -2.49 -36.20 -26.96
N LEU A 914 -2.54 -35.11 -27.73
CA LEU A 914 -3.62 -34.87 -28.71
C LEU A 914 -3.57 -35.85 -29.89
N GLU A 915 -2.37 -36.26 -30.33
CA GLU A 915 -2.20 -37.24 -31.41
C GLU A 915 -2.83 -38.59 -31.04
N LYS A 916 -2.55 -39.10 -29.84
CA LYS A 916 -3.06 -40.40 -29.36
C LYS A 916 -4.57 -40.40 -29.08
N ILE A 917 -5.09 -39.31 -28.52
CA ILE A 917 -6.54 -39.15 -28.23
C ILE A 917 -7.35 -39.13 -29.53
N GLN A 918 -6.83 -38.53 -30.61
CA GLN A 918 -7.56 -38.45 -31.89
C GLN A 918 -7.84 -39.84 -32.49
N VAL A 919 -7.00 -40.85 -32.23
CA VAL A 919 -7.22 -42.24 -32.65
C VAL A 919 -8.37 -42.91 -31.89
N LEU A 920 -8.55 -42.57 -30.61
CA LEU A 920 -9.56 -43.16 -29.73
C LEU A 920 -10.92 -42.45 -29.78
N SER A 921 -10.98 -41.19 -30.24
CA SER A 921 -12.20 -40.40 -30.42
C SER A 921 -13.17 -40.44 -29.19
N PRO A 922 -12.69 -40.10 -27.99
CA PRO A 922 -13.45 -40.29 -26.75
C PRO A 922 -14.71 -39.43 -26.64
N ARG A 923 -15.65 -39.87 -25.79
CA ARG A 923 -16.81 -39.09 -25.34
C ARG A 923 -16.43 -37.87 -24.49
N VAL A 924 -15.30 -37.93 -23.80
CA VAL A 924 -14.78 -36.86 -22.92
C VAL A 924 -13.26 -37.00 -22.73
N LEU A 925 -12.58 -35.85 -22.62
CA LEU A 925 -11.17 -35.76 -22.28
C LEU A 925 -10.99 -34.97 -20.96
N ILE A 926 -10.16 -35.47 -20.05
CA ILE A 926 -9.76 -34.81 -18.81
C ILE A 926 -8.24 -34.60 -18.79
N ILE A 927 -7.78 -33.43 -18.35
CA ILE A 927 -6.37 -33.07 -18.16
C ILE A 927 -6.14 -32.65 -16.69
N ASP A 928 -5.31 -33.40 -15.96
CA ASP A 928 -4.99 -33.20 -14.54
C ASP A 928 -3.46 -33.09 -14.28
N SER A 929 -2.85 -31.91 -14.21
CA SER A 929 -3.43 -30.56 -14.32
C SER A 929 -2.85 -29.79 -15.50
N ILE A 930 -3.54 -28.73 -15.93
CA ILE A 930 -3.08 -27.87 -17.05
C ILE A 930 -1.72 -27.19 -16.75
N GLN A 931 -1.33 -27.08 -15.48
CA GLN A 931 -0.04 -26.56 -15.05
C GLN A 931 1.14 -27.47 -15.45
N THR A 932 0.93 -28.79 -15.56
CA THR A 932 2.03 -29.72 -15.93
C THR A 932 2.23 -29.90 -17.43
N VAL A 933 1.32 -29.37 -18.24
CA VAL A 933 1.26 -29.64 -19.68
C VAL A 933 1.97 -28.54 -20.49
N TYR A 934 2.79 -28.92 -21.47
CA TYR A 934 3.60 -28.00 -22.30
C TYR A 934 3.55 -28.34 -23.79
N MET A 935 3.86 -27.33 -24.63
CA MET A 935 4.01 -27.42 -26.08
C MET A 935 5.46 -27.16 -26.48
N LYS A 936 6.02 -27.95 -27.41
CA LYS A 936 7.45 -27.90 -27.77
C LYS A 936 7.82 -26.68 -28.62
N GLY A 937 6.85 -26.14 -29.36
CA GLY A 937 7.02 -24.92 -30.15
C GLY A 937 6.90 -23.60 -29.37
N VAL A 938 6.61 -23.63 -28.06
CA VAL A 938 6.30 -22.44 -27.25
C VAL A 938 7.43 -22.13 -26.26
N THR A 939 7.84 -20.86 -26.18
CA THR A 939 8.89 -20.42 -25.26
C THR A 939 8.37 -20.28 -23.83
N GLY A 940 8.86 -21.13 -22.92
CA GLY A 940 8.57 -21.08 -21.49
C GLY A 940 8.59 -22.46 -20.85
N SER A 941 8.79 -22.54 -19.54
CA SER A 941 8.67 -23.77 -18.76
C SER A 941 7.20 -24.20 -18.63
N PRO A 942 6.91 -25.51 -18.43
CA PRO A 942 5.60 -25.97 -17.99
C PRO A 942 5.12 -25.15 -16.78
N GLY A 943 3.82 -24.89 -16.69
CA GLY A 943 3.21 -24.07 -15.63
C GLY A 943 3.39 -22.56 -15.79
N GLY A 944 4.32 -22.12 -16.63
CA GLY A 944 4.49 -20.71 -16.99
C GLY A 944 3.29 -20.17 -17.79
N LEU A 945 2.95 -18.90 -17.57
CA LEU A 945 1.73 -18.27 -18.09
C LEU A 945 1.53 -18.45 -19.62
N VAL A 946 2.61 -18.36 -20.40
CA VAL A 946 2.55 -18.51 -21.88
C VAL A 946 2.25 -19.96 -22.28
N GLN A 947 2.94 -20.94 -21.68
CA GLN A 947 2.67 -22.37 -21.92
C GLN A 947 1.22 -22.71 -21.55
N VAL A 948 0.77 -22.33 -20.35
CA VAL A 948 -0.60 -22.57 -19.87
C VAL A 948 -1.65 -21.93 -20.80
N LYS A 949 -1.40 -20.71 -21.31
CA LYS A 949 -2.28 -20.00 -22.26
C LYS A 949 -2.39 -20.73 -23.61
N GLU A 950 -1.26 -21.13 -24.20
CA GLU A 950 -1.24 -21.77 -25.52
C GLU A 950 -1.70 -23.24 -25.49
N CYS A 951 -1.37 -24.00 -24.44
CA CYS A 951 -1.92 -25.35 -24.20
C CYS A 951 -3.45 -25.29 -24.07
N THR A 952 -3.98 -24.38 -23.24
CA THR A 952 -5.44 -24.19 -23.08
C THR A 952 -6.11 -23.78 -24.39
N SER A 953 -5.50 -22.86 -25.15
CA SER A 953 -6.02 -22.41 -26.44
C SER A 953 -6.01 -23.52 -27.49
N SER A 954 -5.02 -24.42 -27.44
CA SER A 954 -4.93 -25.61 -28.30
C SER A 954 -5.98 -26.66 -27.94
N LEU A 955 -6.22 -26.89 -26.65
CA LEU A 955 -7.30 -27.75 -26.16
C LEU A 955 -8.69 -27.20 -26.52
N LEU A 956 -8.90 -25.88 -26.49
CA LEU A 956 -10.13 -25.25 -26.98
C LEU A 956 -10.33 -25.49 -28.49
N ARG A 957 -9.28 -25.28 -29.31
CA ARG A 957 -9.33 -25.54 -30.76
C ARG A 957 -9.63 -27.01 -31.06
N PHE A 958 -9.03 -27.94 -30.31
CA PHE A 958 -9.36 -29.37 -30.39
C PHE A 958 -10.84 -29.60 -30.09
N ALA A 959 -11.34 -29.15 -28.94
CA ALA A 959 -12.73 -29.34 -28.51
C ALA A 959 -13.74 -28.84 -29.56
N LYS A 960 -13.56 -27.62 -30.09
CA LYS A 960 -14.45 -27.05 -31.13
C LYS A 960 -14.36 -27.79 -32.47
N LYS A 961 -13.21 -28.38 -32.82
CA LYS A 961 -13.00 -29.07 -34.11
C LYS A 961 -13.44 -30.54 -34.08
N THR A 962 -13.29 -31.23 -32.96
CA THR A 962 -13.69 -32.64 -32.79
C THR A 962 -15.11 -32.80 -32.23
N ASN A 963 -15.67 -31.74 -31.64
CA ASN A 963 -16.90 -31.74 -30.84
C ASN A 963 -16.80 -32.56 -29.54
N ILE A 964 -15.58 -32.90 -29.09
CA ILE A 964 -15.32 -33.61 -27.83
C ILE A 964 -15.23 -32.58 -26.69
N PRO A 965 -15.98 -32.75 -25.57
CA PRO A 965 -15.81 -31.91 -24.39
C PRO A 965 -14.49 -32.21 -23.68
N VAL A 966 -13.86 -31.16 -23.19
CA VAL A 966 -12.57 -31.21 -22.49
C VAL A 966 -12.72 -30.57 -21.11
N LEU A 967 -12.26 -31.25 -20.06
CA LEU A 967 -12.25 -30.74 -18.69
C LEU A 967 -10.80 -30.61 -18.17
N LEU A 968 -10.49 -29.46 -17.58
CA LEU A 968 -9.15 -29.14 -17.06
C LEU A 968 -9.20 -28.94 -15.54
N ILE A 969 -8.24 -29.49 -14.81
CA ILE A 969 -7.99 -29.10 -13.42
C ILE A 969 -7.00 -27.93 -13.37
N GLY A 970 -7.32 -26.92 -12.56
CA GLY A 970 -6.44 -25.82 -12.22
C GLY A 970 -6.09 -25.81 -10.73
N HIS A 971 -4.80 -25.71 -10.40
CA HIS A 971 -4.31 -25.71 -9.02
C HIS A 971 -4.11 -24.30 -8.45
N VAL A 972 -5.01 -23.89 -7.53
CA VAL A 972 -4.90 -22.64 -6.74
C VAL A 972 -3.91 -22.84 -5.59
N THR A 973 -2.98 -21.91 -5.39
CA THR A 973 -2.10 -21.89 -4.20
C THR A 973 -2.81 -21.26 -2.98
N LYS A 974 -2.20 -21.34 -1.80
CA LYS A 974 -2.80 -20.81 -0.55
C LYS A 974 -2.90 -19.27 -0.49
N THR A 975 -2.27 -18.54 -1.41
CA THR A 975 -2.42 -17.09 -1.57
C THR A 975 -3.55 -16.70 -2.53
N GLY A 976 -4.18 -17.67 -3.20
CA GLY A 976 -5.19 -17.45 -4.24
C GLY A 976 -4.62 -17.51 -5.67
N ASP A 977 -3.30 -17.59 -5.82
CA ASP A 977 -2.64 -17.58 -7.13
C ASP A 977 -2.67 -18.98 -7.78
N ILE A 978 -3.33 -19.08 -8.93
CA ILE A 978 -2.85 -19.91 -10.04
C ILE A 978 -1.97 -19.00 -10.92
N ALA A 979 -1.23 -19.54 -11.89
CA ALA A 979 -1.10 -18.84 -13.18
C ALA A 979 -2.52 -18.46 -13.66
N GLY A 980 -2.86 -17.17 -13.56
CA GLY A 980 -4.14 -16.71 -12.97
C GLY A 980 -5.42 -17.43 -13.37
N PRO A 981 -6.34 -17.73 -12.41
CA PRO A 981 -7.69 -18.24 -12.72
C PRO A 981 -8.34 -17.38 -13.80
N ARG A 982 -8.32 -16.06 -13.61
CA ARG A 982 -8.84 -15.03 -14.53
C ARG A 982 -8.37 -15.17 -15.98
N VAL A 983 -7.13 -15.59 -16.22
CA VAL A 983 -6.60 -15.75 -17.59
C VAL A 983 -7.23 -16.97 -18.26
N LEU A 984 -7.33 -18.09 -17.55
CA LEU A 984 -8.03 -19.29 -18.03
C LEU A 984 -9.54 -19.08 -18.13
N GLU A 985 -10.14 -18.40 -17.14
CA GLU A 985 -11.56 -18.04 -17.06
C GLU A 985 -12.04 -17.30 -18.31
N HIS A 986 -11.22 -16.43 -18.93
CA HIS A 986 -11.60 -15.77 -20.17
C HIS A 986 -11.64 -16.74 -21.37
N ILE A 987 -10.68 -17.66 -21.46
CA ILE A 987 -10.49 -18.62 -22.57
C ILE A 987 -11.54 -19.73 -22.56
N VAL A 988 -11.82 -20.35 -21.40
CA VAL A 988 -12.72 -21.51 -21.30
C VAL A 988 -14.20 -21.14 -21.49
N ASP A 989 -15.06 -22.11 -21.78
CA ASP A 989 -16.51 -21.87 -21.90
C ASP A 989 -17.22 -21.89 -20.54
N VAL A 990 -16.78 -22.75 -19.63
CA VAL A 990 -17.39 -22.97 -18.31
C VAL A 990 -16.31 -22.98 -17.23
N VAL A 991 -16.59 -22.38 -16.09
CA VAL A 991 -15.73 -22.35 -14.90
C VAL A 991 -16.54 -22.86 -13.71
N LEU A 992 -16.08 -23.97 -13.15
CA LEU A 992 -16.60 -24.54 -11.92
C LEU A 992 -15.59 -24.33 -10.79
N TYR A 993 -16.07 -23.94 -9.61
CA TYR A 993 -15.26 -23.79 -8.42
C TYR A 993 -15.77 -24.73 -7.32
N MET A 994 -14.86 -25.49 -6.71
CA MET A 994 -15.19 -26.49 -5.70
C MET A 994 -14.68 -26.05 -4.33
N GLU A 995 -15.61 -25.89 -3.39
CA GLU A 995 -15.37 -25.36 -2.03
C GLU A 995 -15.62 -26.44 -0.97
N GLY A 996 -14.89 -26.36 0.14
CA GLY A 996 -15.10 -27.27 1.27
C GLY A 996 -14.18 -27.01 2.44
N GLU A 997 -14.76 -26.85 3.63
CA GLU A 997 -13.98 -26.78 4.86
C GLU A 997 -13.41 -28.14 5.24
N LYS A 998 -12.26 -28.13 5.93
CA LYS A 998 -11.51 -29.33 6.34
C LYS A 998 -12.28 -30.26 7.28
N TYR A 999 -13.29 -29.74 7.98
CA TYR A 999 -14.07 -30.46 8.99
C TYR A 999 -15.52 -30.73 8.58
N SER A 1000 -16.00 -30.17 7.47
CA SER A 1000 -17.32 -30.51 6.92
C SER A 1000 -17.24 -31.80 6.10
N ALA A 1001 -18.25 -32.66 6.23
CA ALA A 1001 -18.43 -33.84 5.39
C ALA A 1001 -18.86 -33.50 3.95
N HIS A 1002 -19.37 -32.29 3.73
CA HIS A 1002 -19.95 -31.87 2.45
C HIS A 1002 -19.00 -30.98 1.64
N ARG A 1003 -19.19 -30.94 0.32
CA ARG A 1003 -18.46 -30.11 -0.63
C ARG A 1003 -19.47 -29.37 -1.51
N PHE A 1004 -19.20 -28.11 -1.81
CA PHE A 1004 -20.04 -27.28 -2.67
C PHE A 1004 -19.38 -27.12 -4.04
N LEU A 1005 -20.17 -27.25 -5.10
CA LEU A 1005 -19.74 -27.03 -6.49
C LEU A 1005 -20.54 -25.85 -7.05
N ARG A 1006 -19.86 -24.75 -7.36
CA ARG A 1006 -20.48 -23.54 -7.93
C ARG A 1006 -20.07 -23.36 -9.39
N SER A 1007 -20.98 -22.88 -10.22
CA SER A 1007 -20.62 -22.33 -11.53
C SER A 1007 -20.32 -20.83 -11.37
N VAL A 1008 -19.13 -20.42 -11.75
CA VAL A 1008 -18.69 -19.00 -11.76
C VAL A 1008 -18.90 -18.39 -13.15
N LYS A 1009 -18.81 -19.22 -14.19
CA LYS A 1009 -19.05 -18.86 -15.60
C LYS A 1009 -19.69 -20.04 -16.30
N ASN A 1010 -20.76 -19.81 -17.07
CA ASN A 1010 -21.29 -20.79 -18.01
C ASN A 1010 -21.76 -20.07 -19.29
N ARG A 1011 -21.07 -20.28 -20.41
CA ARG A 1011 -21.47 -19.72 -21.72
C ARG A 1011 -22.72 -20.39 -22.33
N PHE A 1012 -23.25 -21.46 -21.73
CA PHE A 1012 -24.34 -22.26 -22.26
C PHE A 1012 -25.66 -22.12 -21.47
N GLY A 1013 -25.87 -20.98 -20.80
CA GLY A 1013 -27.11 -20.65 -20.08
C GLY A 1013 -27.06 -20.96 -18.58
N SER A 1014 -27.96 -20.31 -17.82
CA SER A 1014 -28.22 -20.62 -16.40
C SER A 1014 -29.32 -21.69 -16.26
N THR A 1015 -29.57 -22.13 -15.04
CA THR A 1015 -30.57 -23.17 -14.71
C THR A 1015 -32.03 -22.68 -14.75
N ASP A 1016 -32.33 -21.62 -15.51
CA ASP A 1016 -33.63 -20.91 -15.46
C ASP A 1016 -34.45 -20.94 -16.78
N GLU A 1017 -33.97 -21.58 -17.86
CA GLU A 1017 -34.64 -21.58 -19.17
C GLU A 1017 -35.55 -22.79 -19.49
N GLU A 1018 -35.61 -23.83 -18.64
CA GLU A 1018 -36.67 -24.86 -18.71
C GLU A 1018 -37.40 -25.02 -17.37
N GLY A 1019 -38.62 -25.56 -17.42
CA GLY A 1019 -39.66 -25.38 -16.40
C GLY A 1019 -39.38 -25.94 -15.01
N LEU A 1020 -39.99 -25.32 -14.00
CA LEU A 1020 -39.91 -25.70 -12.58
C LEU A 1020 -40.33 -27.15 -12.32
N GLN A 1021 -39.36 -28.06 -12.13
CA GLN A 1021 -39.56 -29.31 -11.43
C GLN A 1021 -39.15 -29.15 -9.96
N ALA A 1022 -40.05 -29.49 -9.04
CA ALA A 1022 -39.82 -29.28 -7.61
C ALA A 1022 -38.85 -30.32 -7.03
N VAL A 1023 -37.79 -29.84 -6.36
CA VAL A 1023 -37.06 -30.64 -5.38
C VAL A 1023 -37.90 -30.64 -4.10
N SER A 1024 -38.24 -31.82 -3.58
CA SER A 1024 -39.29 -31.99 -2.55
C SER A 1024 -38.99 -31.23 -1.25
N ASN A 1025 -37.78 -31.36 -0.70
CA ASN A 1025 -37.32 -30.47 0.36
C ASN A 1025 -35.78 -30.36 0.42
N PRO A 1026 -35.18 -29.26 -0.07
CA PRO A 1026 -33.76 -28.95 0.13
C PRO A 1026 -33.49 -28.12 1.41
N SER A 1027 -34.52 -27.70 2.14
CA SER A 1027 -34.41 -26.82 3.31
C SER A 1027 -34.18 -27.57 4.62
N ASP A 1028 -34.59 -28.84 4.72
CA ASP A 1028 -34.33 -29.70 5.90
C ASP A 1028 -32.82 -29.87 6.21
N ILE A 1029 -31.93 -29.63 5.24
CA ILE A 1029 -30.46 -29.68 5.41
C ILE A 1029 -29.94 -28.47 6.24
N PHE A 1030 -30.73 -27.39 6.34
CA PHE A 1030 -30.36 -26.13 7.01
C PHE A 1030 -31.11 -25.89 8.32
N LEU A 1031 -31.97 -26.82 8.73
CA LEU A 1031 -32.74 -26.79 9.97
C LEU A 1031 -32.30 -27.96 10.86
N SER A 1032 -32.23 -27.74 12.16
CA SER A 1032 -31.91 -28.80 13.13
C SER A 1032 -33.06 -29.84 13.23
N GLU A 1033 -32.73 -31.12 13.43
CA GLU A 1033 -33.76 -32.17 13.58
C GLU A 1033 -34.69 -31.85 14.77
N GLN A 1034 -36.00 -31.85 14.53
CA GLN A 1034 -37.00 -31.48 15.54
C GLN A 1034 -37.17 -32.59 16.59
N HIS A 1035 -36.25 -32.67 17.56
CA HIS A 1035 -36.40 -33.49 18.75
C HIS A 1035 -37.53 -32.96 19.63
N SER A 1036 -38.67 -33.66 19.61
CA SER A 1036 -39.97 -33.29 20.20
C SER A 1036 -40.00 -33.02 21.71
N ASP A 1037 -38.93 -33.35 22.43
CA ASP A 1037 -38.84 -33.31 23.89
C ASP A 1037 -37.74 -32.36 24.41
N SER A 1038 -37.13 -31.55 23.53
CA SER A 1038 -36.14 -30.54 23.93
C SER A 1038 -36.80 -29.25 24.40
N ALA A 1039 -36.31 -28.67 25.50
CA ALA A 1039 -36.79 -27.38 26.01
C ALA A 1039 -36.57 -26.25 24.99
N VAL A 1040 -37.54 -25.36 24.83
CA VAL A 1040 -37.45 -24.26 23.84
C VAL A 1040 -36.36 -23.28 24.27
N LEU A 1041 -35.28 -23.18 23.49
CA LEU A 1041 -34.08 -22.44 23.85
C LEU A 1041 -34.20 -20.94 23.52
N ALA A 1042 -33.78 -20.09 24.45
CA ALA A 1042 -33.67 -18.65 24.21
C ALA A 1042 -32.48 -18.35 23.28
N GLY A 1043 -32.68 -17.47 22.30
CA GLY A 1043 -31.65 -17.06 21.35
C GLY A 1043 -31.80 -17.56 19.92
N HIS A 1044 -32.86 -18.29 19.59
CA HIS A 1044 -33.08 -18.86 18.25
C HIS A 1044 -34.08 -18.02 17.44
N ALA A 1045 -33.79 -17.76 16.16
CA ALA A 1045 -34.70 -17.11 15.21
C ALA A 1045 -34.47 -17.59 13.77
N VAL A 1046 -35.50 -17.51 12.91
CA VAL A 1046 -35.41 -17.98 11.51
C VAL A 1046 -35.41 -16.80 10.53
N ALA A 1047 -34.41 -16.77 9.65
CA ALA A 1047 -34.28 -15.83 8.53
C ALA A 1047 -34.72 -16.46 7.20
N VAL A 1048 -35.21 -15.65 6.25
CA VAL A 1048 -35.52 -16.11 4.88
C VAL A 1048 -34.71 -15.32 3.84
N ILE A 1049 -33.65 -15.95 3.34
CA ILE A 1049 -32.78 -15.39 2.29
C ILE A 1049 -33.18 -15.87 0.89
N ILE A 1050 -32.71 -15.16 -0.13
CA ILE A 1050 -32.78 -15.57 -1.53
C ILE A 1050 -31.37 -15.55 -2.12
N ASP A 1051 -30.96 -16.66 -2.75
CA ASP A 1051 -29.76 -16.74 -3.59
C ASP A 1051 -30.17 -17.15 -5.01
N GLY A 1052 -29.69 -16.40 -6.01
CA GLY A 1052 -30.12 -16.49 -7.41
C GLY A 1052 -31.64 -16.44 -7.59
N SER A 1053 -32.23 -17.59 -7.92
CA SER A 1053 -33.68 -17.80 -8.10
C SER A 1053 -34.34 -18.63 -6.99
N ARG A 1054 -33.62 -19.04 -5.93
CA ARG A 1054 -34.10 -19.92 -4.85
C ARG A 1054 -34.18 -19.20 -3.50
N SER A 1055 -35.12 -19.61 -2.65
CA SER A 1055 -35.28 -19.12 -1.28
C SER A 1055 -34.81 -20.18 -0.27
N PHE A 1056 -34.10 -19.77 0.77
CA PHE A 1056 -33.60 -20.65 1.82
C PHE A 1056 -34.01 -20.09 3.19
N LEU A 1057 -34.38 -20.99 4.11
CA LEU A 1057 -34.50 -20.68 5.52
C LEU A 1057 -33.16 -20.94 6.19
N LEU A 1058 -32.76 -20.06 7.12
CA LEU A 1058 -31.57 -20.22 7.94
C LEU A 1058 -31.94 -20.02 9.41
N GLU A 1059 -31.56 -20.98 10.25
CA GLU A 1059 -31.61 -20.83 11.70
C GLU A 1059 -30.43 -19.94 12.15
N ILE A 1060 -30.74 -18.87 12.88
CA ILE A 1060 -29.79 -17.97 13.51
C ILE A 1060 -29.87 -18.16 15.03
N GLN A 1061 -28.73 -18.42 15.65
CA GLN A 1061 -28.57 -18.65 17.07
C GLN A 1061 -27.72 -17.52 17.66
N ALA A 1062 -28.15 -16.92 18.77
CA ALA A 1062 -27.40 -15.91 19.51
C ALA A 1062 -27.26 -16.30 20.98
N LEU A 1063 -26.09 -16.04 21.57
CA LEU A 1063 -25.84 -16.24 23.00
C LEU A 1063 -25.30 -14.95 23.62
N CYS A 1064 -26.12 -14.35 24.49
CA CYS A 1064 -25.78 -13.20 25.30
C CYS A 1064 -25.12 -13.64 26.59
N LEU A 1065 -23.97 -13.05 26.94
CA LEU A 1065 -23.31 -13.24 28.22
C LEU A 1065 -23.18 -11.86 28.90
N SER A 1066 -23.36 -11.83 30.22
CA SER A 1066 -23.39 -10.58 31.01
C SER A 1066 -22.00 -10.05 31.40
N ASP A 1067 -20.93 -10.80 31.14
CA ASP A 1067 -19.54 -10.41 31.42
C ASP A 1067 -18.86 -9.84 30.17
N SER A 1068 -18.16 -8.71 30.34
CA SER A 1068 -17.50 -7.95 29.27
C SER A 1068 -16.16 -8.54 28.79
N SER A 1069 -15.78 -9.73 29.24
CA SER A 1069 -14.50 -10.38 28.97
C SER A 1069 -14.52 -11.39 27.81
N VAL A 1070 -15.69 -11.70 27.26
CA VAL A 1070 -15.84 -12.66 26.15
C VAL A 1070 -15.76 -11.94 24.80
N ALA A 1071 -14.87 -12.39 23.92
CA ALA A 1071 -14.73 -11.84 22.58
C ALA A 1071 -16.01 -12.05 21.74
N ARG A 1072 -16.45 -11.01 21.03
CA ARG A 1072 -17.57 -11.09 20.07
C ARG A 1072 -17.19 -12.05 18.94
N GLN A 1073 -17.81 -13.22 18.90
CA GLN A 1073 -17.55 -14.22 17.87
C GLN A 1073 -18.79 -14.44 17.01
N PHE A 1074 -18.59 -14.29 15.70
CA PHE A 1074 -19.64 -14.38 14.69
C PHE A 1074 -19.29 -15.49 13.70
N ASN A 1075 -20.18 -16.46 13.53
CA ASN A 1075 -20.05 -17.54 12.56
C ASN A 1075 -21.17 -17.47 11.53
N GLY A 1076 -20.82 -17.52 10.24
CA GLY A 1076 -21.77 -17.38 9.15
C GLY A 1076 -22.34 -15.96 8.92
N VAL A 1077 -21.97 -14.94 9.69
CA VAL A 1077 -22.39 -13.53 9.48
C VAL A 1077 -21.19 -12.64 9.16
N GLN A 1078 -21.35 -11.62 8.33
CA GLN A 1078 -20.33 -10.60 8.10
C GLN A 1078 -20.09 -9.76 9.38
N HIS A 1079 -18.82 -9.53 9.74
CA HIS A 1079 -18.43 -8.93 11.03
C HIS A 1079 -19.02 -7.52 11.22
N ASN A 1080 -18.69 -6.59 10.31
CA ASN A 1080 -19.13 -5.19 10.36
C ASN A 1080 -20.68 -5.07 10.41
N ARG A 1081 -21.38 -5.96 9.70
CA ARG A 1081 -22.84 -6.04 9.67
C ARG A 1081 -23.42 -6.42 11.04
N ALA A 1082 -22.78 -7.35 11.74
CA ALA A 1082 -23.22 -7.77 13.07
C ALA A 1082 -22.88 -6.74 14.15
N GLU A 1083 -21.74 -6.05 14.04
CA GLU A 1083 -21.35 -4.96 14.95
C GLU A 1083 -22.31 -3.76 14.85
N MET A 1084 -22.78 -3.42 13.64
CA MET A 1084 -23.83 -2.40 13.44
C MET A 1084 -25.16 -2.69 14.16
N ILE A 1085 -25.40 -3.96 14.53
CA ILE A 1085 -26.65 -4.40 15.17
C ILE A 1085 -26.45 -4.61 16.69
N ILE A 1086 -25.21 -4.81 17.18
CA ILE A 1086 -24.95 -5.44 18.50
C ILE A 1086 -23.68 -4.94 19.21
N ALA A 1087 -23.76 -4.78 20.54
CA ALA A 1087 -22.63 -4.34 21.38
C ALA A 1087 -21.78 -5.43 22.08
N ALA A 1088 -22.30 -6.63 22.39
CA ALA A 1088 -21.53 -7.69 23.10
C ALA A 1088 -22.20 -9.09 23.10
N ILE A 1089 -22.21 -9.83 21.98
CA ILE A 1089 -22.94 -11.12 21.83
C ILE A 1089 -22.17 -12.08 20.90
N PHE A 1090 -22.35 -13.40 21.09
CA PHE A 1090 -21.95 -14.45 20.14
C PHE A 1090 -23.10 -14.79 19.19
N VAL A 1091 -22.88 -14.87 17.86
CA VAL A 1091 -23.94 -15.20 16.87
C VAL A 1091 -23.46 -16.26 15.88
N ASN A 1092 -24.30 -17.25 15.59
CA ASN A 1092 -24.02 -18.40 14.72
C ASN A 1092 -25.16 -18.64 13.73
N VAL A 1093 -24.83 -18.83 12.45
CA VAL A 1093 -25.75 -19.37 11.43
C VAL A 1093 -25.56 -20.88 11.34
N VAL A 1094 -26.64 -21.64 11.49
CA VAL A 1094 -26.60 -23.11 11.47
C VAL A 1094 -26.25 -23.64 10.07
N SER A 1095 -25.72 -24.86 10.01
CA SER A 1095 -25.29 -25.56 8.78
C SER A 1095 -24.23 -24.84 7.93
N GLY A 1096 -23.49 -23.87 8.50
CA GLY A 1096 -22.26 -23.31 7.92
C GLY A 1096 -22.47 -22.35 6.74
N VAL A 1097 -23.70 -21.86 6.53
CA VAL A 1097 -24.01 -20.92 5.44
C VAL A 1097 -23.59 -19.50 5.81
N LYS A 1098 -23.04 -18.74 4.84
CA LYS A 1098 -22.69 -17.32 5.02
C LYS A 1098 -23.86 -16.41 4.64
N LEU A 1099 -24.53 -15.87 5.65
CA LEU A 1099 -25.55 -14.83 5.58
C LEU A 1099 -24.94 -13.49 5.15
N GLN A 1100 -25.10 -13.13 3.87
CA GLN A 1100 -24.67 -11.84 3.32
C GLN A 1100 -25.84 -10.88 3.02
N GLU A 1101 -27.04 -11.42 2.77
CA GLU A 1101 -28.22 -10.64 2.35
C GLU A 1101 -28.85 -9.83 3.51
N THR A 1102 -29.34 -8.61 3.21
CA THR A 1102 -29.96 -7.70 4.18
C THR A 1102 -31.30 -8.21 4.77
N ALA A 1103 -31.93 -9.19 4.12
CA ALA A 1103 -33.17 -9.81 4.58
C ALA A 1103 -33.10 -10.46 5.98
N GLY A 1104 -31.90 -10.83 6.44
CA GLY A 1104 -31.66 -11.51 7.71
C GLY A 1104 -31.48 -10.59 8.94
N ASP A 1105 -31.35 -9.27 8.77
CA ASP A 1105 -30.99 -8.37 9.89
C ASP A 1105 -32.01 -8.43 11.04
N LEU A 1106 -33.30 -8.42 10.69
CA LEU A 1106 -34.39 -8.54 11.67
C LEU A 1106 -34.39 -9.89 12.40
N ALA A 1107 -33.90 -10.97 11.77
CA ALA A 1107 -33.76 -12.28 12.41
C ALA A 1107 -32.56 -12.30 13.38
N ILE A 1108 -31.43 -11.68 13.02
CA ILE A 1108 -30.28 -11.49 13.94
C ILE A 1108 -30.73 -10.70 15.17
N ALA A 1109 -31.42 -9.58 14.98
CA ALA A 1109 -31.92 -8.75 16.08
C ALA A 1109 -32.95 -9.49 16.96
N ALA A 1110 -33.80 -10.34 16.36
CA ALA A 1110 -34.76 -11.17 17.11
C ALA A 1110 -34.07 -12.24 17.95
N ALA A 1111 -33.11 -12.99 17.39
CA ALA A 1111 -32.29 -13.96 18.13
C ALA A 1111 -31.56 -13.29 19.31
N VAL A 1112 -30.91 -12.16 19.05
CA VAL A 1112 -30.26 -11.31 20.07
C VAL A 1112 -31.21 -10.92 21.20
N CYS A 1113 -32.41 -10.40 20.87
CA CYS A 1113 -33.39 -10.02 21.87
C CYS A 1113 -33.94 -11.22 22.65
N SER A 1114 -34.13 -12.37 21.99
CA SER A 1114 -34.56 -13.62 22.62
C SER A 1114 -33.56 -14.11 23.67
N SER A 1115 -32.26 -14.13 23.33
CA SER A 1115 -31.20 -14.55 24.24
C SER A 1115 -31.00 -13.55 25.39
N PHE A 1116 -30.97 -12.24 25.09
CA PHE A 1116 -30.74 -11.21 26.12
C PHE A 1116 -31.86 -11.12 27.17
N LEU A 1117 -33.11 -11.43 26.77
CA LEU A 1117 -34.27 -11.41 27.66
C LEU A 1117 -34.56 -12.78 28.30
N ASP A 1118 -33.83 -13.82 27.93
CA ASP A 1118 -34.12 -15.24 28.24
C ASP A 1118 -35.58 -15.64 27.93
N VAL A 1119 -36.05 -15.28 26.72
CA VAL A 1119 -37.41 -15.63 26.25
C VAL A 1119 -37.36 -16.28 24.86
N PRO A 1120 -37.68 -17.58 24.73
CA PRO A 1120 -37.50 -18.35 23.49
C PRO A 1120 -38.57 -18.05 22.45
N ILE A 1121 -38.17 -17.78 21.20
CA ILE A 1121 -39.11 -17.53 20.10
C ILE A 1121 -39.76 -18.86 19.66
N PRO A 1122 -41.08 -18.92 19.42
CA PRO A 1122 -41.72 -20.15 18.93
C PRO A 1122 -41.25 -20.53 17.52
N ASN A 1123 -41.03 -21.83 17.30
CA ASN A 1123 -40.46 -22.37 16.06
C ASN A 1123 -41.31 -22.15 14.79
N ASP A 1124 -42.57 -21.69 14.92
CA ASP A 1124 -43.45 -21.35 13.79
C ASP A 1124 -43.47 -19.86 13.42
N VAL A 1125 -42.48 -19.09 13.91
CA VAL A 1125 -42.25 -17.67 13.62
C VAL A 1125 -40.96 -17.45 12.84
N ALA A 1126 -41.02 -16.67 11.75
CA ALA A 1126 -39.85 -16.24 10.98
C ALA A 1126 -39.81 -14.72 10.76
N PHE A 1127 -38.61 -14.19 10.48
CA PHE A 1127 -38.35 -12.75 10.37
C PHE A 1127 -37.72 -12.41 9.01
N ILE A 1128 -38.19 -11.32 8.40
CA ILE A 1128 -37.69 -10.86 7.09
C ILE A 1128 -37.63 -9.33 7.11
N GLY A 1129 -36.44 -8.75 7.06
CA GLY A 1129 -36.29 -7.29 6.96
C GLY A 1129 -34.87 -6.79 7.20
N GLU A 1130 -34.54 -5.68 6.56
CA GLU A 1130 -33.28 -4.95 6.67
C GLU A 1130 -33.37 -3.92 7.81
N ILE A 1131 -32.25 -3.70 8.52
CA ILE A 1131 -32.14 -2.70 9.59
C ILE A 1131 -31.33 -1.51 9.08
N GLY A 1132 -31.92 -0.31 9.12
CA GLY A 1132 -31.21 0.94 8.83
C GLY A 1132 -30.44 1.50 10.03
N LEU A 1133 -29.52 2.44 9.78
CA LEU A 1133 -28.62 3.04 10.78
C LEU A 1133 -29.35 3.75 11.94
N ALA A 1134 -30.61 4.17 11.77
CA ALA A 1134 -31.42 4.76 12.84
C ALA A 1134 -32.30 3.73 13.58
N GLY A 1135 -32.16 2.43 13.27
CA GLY A 1135 -32.96 1.34 13.79
C GLY A 1135 -34.35 1.22 13.15
N GLU A 1136 -34.56 1.83 11.97
CA GLU A 1136 -35.79 1.66 11.18
C GLU A 1136 -35.76 0.35 10.38
N LEU A 1137 -36.94 -0.24 10.13
CA LEU A 1137 -37.06 -1.50 9.39
C LEU A 1137 -37.44 -1.25 7.93
N ARG A 1138 -36.68 -1.85 7.01
CA ARG A 1138 -36.71 -1.55 5.57
C ARG A 1138 -37.11 -2.79 4.75
N PRO A 1139 -38.02 -2.66 3.75
CA PRO A 1139 -38.47 -3.77 2.94
C PRO A 1139 -37.38 -4.23 1.96
N VAL A 1140 -37.20 -5.55 1.84
CA VAL A 1140 -36.18 -6.17 1.00
C VAL A 1140 -36.77 -6.74 -0.31
N PRO A 1141 -35.97 -7.00 -1.36
CA PRO A 1141 -36.51 -7.47 -2.63
C PRO A 1141 -37.25 -8.82 -2.55
N ARG A 1142 -38.27 -8.99 -3.41
CA ARG A 1142 -39.03 -10.24 -3.62
C ARG A 1142 -39.76 -10.80 -2.38
N MET A 1143 -40.28 -9.94 -1.50
CA MET A 1143 -40.98 -10.33 -0.25
C MET A 1143 -42.00 -11.46 -0.44
N GLU A 1144 -42.88 -11.36 -1.44
CA GLU A 1144 -43.91 -12.37 -1.76
C GLU A 1144 -43.32 -13.77 -1.91
N LYS A 1145 -42.15 -13.90 -2.54
CA LYS A 1145 -41.48 -15.18 -2.77
C LYS A 1145 -40.89 -15.78 -1.50
N ARG A 1146 -40.46 -14.94 -0.55
CA ARG A 1146 -39.98 -15.35 0.79
C ARG A 1146 -41.14 -15.79 1.68
N VAL A 1147 -42.22 -15.01 1.68
CA VAL A 1147 -43.45 -15.28 2.42
C VAL A 1147 -44.10 -16.59 1.92
N ASN A 1148 -44.18 -16.80 0.59
CA ASN A 1148 -44.67 -18.05 0.01
C ASN A 1148 -43.74 -19.27 0.23
N ALA A 1149 -42.48 -19.07 0.63
CA ALA A 1149 -41.61 -20.18 1.05
C ALA A 1149 -41.93 -20.61 2.50
N LEU A 1150 -42.25 -19.66 3.38
CA LEU A 1150 -42.69 -19.93 4.75
C LEU A 1150 -44.03 -20.69 4.79
N VAL A 1151 -45.02 -20.26 3.99
CA VAL A 1151 -46.32 -20.94 3.88
C VAL A 1151 -46.15 -22.40 3.47
N LYS A 1152 -45.32 -22.68 2.46
CA LYS A 1152 -45.03 -24.04 1.97
C LYS A 1152 -44.32 -24.94 2.99
N LEU A 1153 -43.67 -24.36 4.00
CA LEU A 1153 -42.99 -25.05 5.09
C LEU A 1153 -43.81 -25.02 6.40
N GLY A 1154 -45.08 -24.60 6.36
CA GLY A 1154 -46.00 -24.68 7.49
C GLY A 1154 -45.79 -23.65 8.60
N TYR A 1155 -45.00 -22.60 8.37
CA TYR A 1155 -44.82 -21.50 9.32
C TYR A 1155 -46.13 -20.73 9.49
N LYS A 1156 -46.47 -20.37 10.75
CA LYS A 1156 -47.76 -19.74 11.08
C LYS A 1156 -47.67 -18.23 11.25
N LYS A 1157 -46.47 -17.67 11.44
CA LYS A 1157 -46.26 -16.22 11.61
C LYS A 1157 -45.02 -15.71 10.89
N CYS A 1158 -45.12 -14.52 10.32
CA CYS A 1158 -43.98 -13.81 9.72
C CYS A 1158 -43.95 -12.35 10.16
N VAL A 1159 -42.81 -11.86 10.64
CA VAL A 1159 -42.60 -10.47 11.02
C VAL A 1159 -41.83 -9.73 9.92
N VAL A 1160 -42.39 -8.60 9.47
CA VAL A 1160 -41.90 -7.82 8.32
C VAL A 1160 -41.92 -6.31 8.60
N PRO A 1161 -41.19 -5.49 7.82
CA PRO A 1161 -41.32 -4.04 7.83
C PRO A 1161 -42.77 -3.59 7.57
N GLN A 1162 -43.25 -2.64 8.37
CA GLN A 1162 -44.62 -2.10 8.38
C GLN A 1162 -45.14 -1.68 6.98
N SER A 1163 -44.27 -1.20 6.11
CA SER A 1163 -44.60 -0.81 4.73
C SER A 1163 -45.03 -1.99 3.86
N THR A 1164 -44.58 -3.21 4.17
CA THR A 1164 -44.83 -4.44 3.41
C THR A 1164 -46.13 -5.13 3.81
N GLU A 1165 -46.62 -4.93 5.03
CA GLU A 1165 -47.79 -5.63 5.59
C GLU A 1165 -49.02 -5.45 4.68
N LYS A 1166 -49.25 -4.23 4.18
CA LYS A 1166 -50.39 -3.91 3.30
C LYS A 1166 -50.29 -4.49 1.89
N SER A 1167 -49.09 -4.72 1.36
CA SER A 1167 -48.91 -5.36 0.05
C SER A 1167 -48.95 -6.88 0.13
N LEU A 1168 -48.57 -7.46 1.27
CA LEU A 1168 -48.65 -8.91 1.50
C LEU A 1168 -50.08 -9.36 1.85
N ALA A 1169 -50.90 -8.48 2.43
CA ALA A 1169 -52.30 -8.74 2.76
C ALA A 1169 -53.24 -8.97 1.55
N THR A 1170 -52.74 -8.87 0.31
CA THR A 1170 -53.49 -9.22 -0.92
C THR A 1170 -53.12 -10.58 -1.51
N LEU A 1171 -52.22 -11.33 -0.86
CA LEU A 1171 -51.89 -12.71 -1.22
C LEU A 1171 -52.80 -13.70 -0.48
N ASP A 1172 -53.04 -14.85 -1.08
CA ASP A 1172 -53.60 -16.01 -0.37
C ASP A 1172 -52.45 -16.73 0.35
N LEU A 1173 -52.55 -16.84 1.68
CA LEU A 1173 -51.44 -17.20 2.58
C LEU A 1173 -51.75 -18.39 3.49
N ASP A 1174 -52.78 -19.19 3.18
CA ASP A 1174 -53.17 -20.41 3.92
C ASP A 1174 -53.27 -20.24 5.47
N GLY A 1175 -53.68 -19.05 5.90
CA GLY A 1175 -53.85 -18.70 7.32
C GLY A 1175 -52.58 -18.23 8.05
N MET A 1176 -51.44 -18.06 7.36
CA MET A 1176 -50.22 -17.49 7.97
C MET A 1176 -50.41 -16.01 8.33
N MET A 1177 -50.10 -15.65 9.58
CA MET A 1177 -50.22 -14.28 10.10
C MET A 1177 -48.97 -13.44 9.81
N VAL A 1178 -49.09 -12.45 8.93
CA VAL A 1178 -48.05 -11.44 8.69
C VAL A 1178 -48.24 -10.27 9.66
N LEU A 1179 -47.14 -9.76 10.24
CA LEU A 1179 -47.15 -8.66 11.23
C LEU A 1179 -46.14 -7.57 10.85
N GLY A 1180 -46.61 -6.32 10.78
CA GLY A 1180 -45.80 -5.15 10.48
C GLY A 1180 -45.12 -4.50 11.70
N CYS A 1181 -43.81 -4.21 11.60
CA CYS A 1181 -43.05 -3.40 12.57
C CYS A 1181 -42.34 -2.22 11.89
N LYS A 1182 -42.32 -1.02 12.47
CA LYS A 1182 -41.67 0.16 11.86
C LYS A 1182 -40.18 0.29 12.21
N ASN A 1183 -39.80 -0.12 13.42
CA ASN A 1183 -38.46 0.08 13.97
C ASN A 1183 -38.19 -0.92 15.11
N LEU A 1184 -36.93 -1.01 15.54
CA LEU A 1184 -36.49 -1.91 16.62
C LEU A 1184 -37.08 -1.59 18.00
N LYS A 1185 -37.54 -0.36 18.26
CA LYS A 1185 -38.19 0.02 19.53
C LYS A 1185 -39.60 -0.55 19.61
N GLU A 1186 -40.36 -0.52 18.51
CA GLU A 1186 -41.62 -1.26 18.40
C GLU A 1186 -41.36 -2.76 18.57
N HIS A 1187 -40.40 -3.35 17.86
CA HIS A 1187 -40.06 -4.79 17.95
C HIS A 1187 -39.81 -5.26 19.40
N ARG A 1188 -39.07 -4.50 20.22
CA ARG A 1188 -38.86 -4.80 21.66
C ARG A 1188 -40.16 -4.78 22.49
N SER A 1189 -41.16 -4.00 22.09
CA SER A 1189 -42.48 -3.99 22.73
C SER A 1189 -43.44 -5.05 22.17
N THR A 1190 -43.26 -5.47 20.91
CA THR A 1190 -44.06 -6.55 20.31
C THR A 1190 -43.62 -7.93 20.80
N LEU A 1191 -42.32 -8.16 21.02
CA LEU A 1191 -41.78 -9.44 21.51
C LEU A 1191 -42.52 -9.97 22.76
N PRO A 1192 -42.67 -9.19 23.86
CA PRO A 1192 -43.47 -9.61 25.02
C PRO A 1192 -44.93 -9.95 24.71
N ALA A 1193 -45.55 -9.35 23.68
CA ALA A 1193 -46.92 -9.64 23.29
C ALA A 1193 -47.09 -10.99 22.54
N PHE A 1194 -46.00 -11.61 22.06
CA PHE A 1194 -46.04 -13.01 21.59
C PHE A 1194 -46.10 -14.02 22.75
N PHE A 1195 -45.74 -13.61 23.97
CA PHE A 1195 -45.65 -14.48 25.15
C PHE A 1195 -46.78 -14.15 26.14
N ASN A 1196 -47.70 -15.09 26.35
CA ASN A 1196 -48.89 -14.89 27.20
C ASN A 1196 -48.56 -14.80 28.71
N ARG A 1197 -47.88 -13.73 29.14
CA ARG A 1197 -47.74 -13.31 30.53
C ARG A 1197 -48.26 -11.88 30.68
N LYS A 1198 -49.31 -11.71 31.50
CA LYS A 1198 -49.68 -10.39 32.02
C LYS A 1198 -48.52 -9.86 32.88
N PRO A 1199 -48.23 -8.55 32.87
CA PRO A 1199 -47.26 -7.98 33.79
C PRO A 1199 -47.74 -8.15 35.24
N SER A 1200 -46.88 -8.75 36.08
CA SER A 1200 -47.00 -8.75 37.54
C SER A 1200 -46.19 -7.60 38.10
N SER A 1201 -46.77 -6.91 39.09
CA SER A 1201 -46.24 -5.75 39.85
C SER A 1201 -44.72 -5.70 40.05
#